data_AF-A0A3B5M059-F1
#
_entry.id   AF-A0A3B5M059-F1
#
_cell.length_a   1.000
_cell.length_b   1.000
_cell.length_c   1.000
_cell.angle_alpha   90.00
_cell.angle_beta   90.00
_cell.angle_gamma   90.00
#
_symmetry.space_group_name_H-M   'P 1'
#
loop_
_entity.id
_entity.type
_entity.pdbx_description
1 polymer ?
#
loop_
_entity_poly.entity_id
_entity_poly.type
_entity_poly.pdbx_seq_one_letter_code
_entity_poly.pdbx_strand_id
1 'polypeptide(L)'
;VVMPPPNILLIANDPMSGNTWRSNLLMFPVCPQSERKEEMIDKIKLLDIQTQAAIVSHIQEVTQNPLNVLDLSWMEEGAELVPGELEPLSRNMAASLQQLIDQRDKATEVRICPTRPAGFYLSRGSKRTSAPSPSGPAGTEPTQEEKQHLAVELADAKAKLRRYRQELEEKTEQLMDSKHEAERLDQELQKLKQENQSLSCEARSVRAYRDEVDALRERAARVDRLEAELSRCKERLNDVHFYKTRMEELRDDNTTLLETKVLLEEQLAAARGRCDKLHTLEKDNLLLHAKIHDLEMEREGERRRLEELLEENLLLELGQKQSMNESAHLGWELEQLSKNHDGPASESRKSLVHELNEGVSSRVLKLEKENRELQASIERLKEENQLLQEQQLHTQELDRENQSLSNQTLGEELLKEKQNLEREMHALRADKDCQVRLPLRFSEQQHLSEAVKALQERAQSSSEARVREAEAKNRLLHQSVTDAGSRLASLEAQLKVVSEEAECLRERAGRCEEVQREAARLERSREALTREVGTRICAGSWSGYNRLIPAQKELQRLAQQEAQNSLLSMENLELRRSMENLRSSSARLPTLQEELQEAQRETQEAQRKDPGHPEGGQEETQDSSGSSGQEEELVSEKLKAQQQNLELERLDKELERIGLSREKLLQQEQTLEDGEDEEDR
;
A
#
# COMPACT_ATOMS: atom_id res chain seq x y z
N VAL A 1 13.75 21.01 53.37
CA VAL A 1 13.96 22.14 54.31
C VAL A 1 14.67 23.24 53.56
N VAL A 2 14.10 24.44 53.52
CA VAL A 2 14.74 25.60 52.88
C VAL A 2 15.67 26.25 53.91
N MET A 3 16.99 26.07 53.75
CA MET A 3 18.00 26.67 54.63
C MET A 3 19.01 27.48 53.80
N PRO A 4 19.70 28.47 54.41
CA PRO A 4 20.73 29.24 53.73
C PRO A 4 21.80 28.30 53.13
N PRO A 5 22.25 28.54 51.87
CA PRO A 5 23.29 27.72 51.28
C PRO A 5 24.58 27.83 52.09
N PRO A 6 25.33 26.73 52.22
CA PRO A 6 26.54 26.72 53.02
C PRO A 6 27.59 27.67 52.43
N ASN A 7 28.32 28.37 53.29
CA ASN A 7 29.33 29.33 52.84
C ASN A 7 30.54 28.58 52.24
N ILE A 8 30.53 28.42 50.91
CA ILE A 8 31.53 27.68 50.13
C ILE A 8 32.94 28.24 50.34
N LEU A 9 33.08 29.55 50.64
CA LEU A 9 34.37 30.18 50.91
C LEU A 9 34.95 29.79 52.28
N LEU A 10 34.09 29.57 53.29
CA LEU A 10 34.53 29.05 54.59
C LEU A 10 34.93 27.57 54.49
N ILE A 11 34.21 26.79 53.67
CA ILE A 11 34.52 25.37 53.43
C ILE A 11 35.83 25.20 52.65
N ALA A 12 36.08 26.05 51.65
CA ALA A 12 37.29 26.01 50.83
C ALA A 12 38.54 26.49 51.59
N ASN A 13 38.37 27.41 52.54
CA ASN A 13 39.50 27.97 53.30
C ASN A 13 39.82 27.20 54.59
N ASP A 14 38.86 26.50 55.20
CA ASP A 14 39.10 25.68 56.39
C ASP A 14 38.12 24.48 56.49
N PRO A 15 38.45 23.34 55.86
CA PRO A 15 37.52 22.20 55.73
C PRO A 15 37.20 21.49 57.06
N MET A 16 37.96 21.72 58.14
CA MET A 16 37.84 21.00 59.41
C MET A 16 37.33 21.85 60.58
N SER A 17 37.03 23.13 60.36
CA SER A 17 36.42 24.02 61.37
C SER A 17 34.99 23.57 61.68
N GLY A 18 34.56 23.65 62.93
CA GLY A 18 33.18 23.33 63.32
C GLY A 18 32.10 24.05 62.50
N ASN A 19 32.42 25.15 61.83
CA ASN A 19 31.44 25.76 60.93
C ASN A 19 31.11 24.91 59.67
N THR A 20 31.86 23.86 59.34
CA THR A 20 31.54 22.93 58.25
C THR A 20 30.47 21.89 58.63
N TRP A 21 30.32 21.53 59.91
CA TRP A 21 29.21 20.67 60.35
C TRP A 21 27.85 21.39 60.25
N ARG A 22 27.83 22.73 60.30
CA ARG A 22 26.63 23.56 60.04
C ARG A 22 26.07 23.32 58.64
N SER A 23 26.95 23.07 57.68
CA SER A 23 26.63 22.86 56.26
C SER A 23 26.20 21.43 55.93
N ASN A 24 26.74 20.44 56.65
CA ASN A 24 26.36 19.03 56.49
C ASN A 24 25.00 18.69 57.13
N LEU A 25 24.41 19.62 57.90
CA LEU A 25 23.06 19.48 58.43
C LEU A 25 21.95 19.58 57.36
N LEU A 26 22.28 19.99 56.12
CA LEU A 26 21.37 19.93 54.97
C LEU A 26 20.91 18.50 54.63
N MET A 27 21.62 17.48 55.11
CA MET A 27 21.27 16.05 54.97
C MET A 27 20.55 15.46 56.20
N PHE A 28 20.19 16.29 57.19
CA PHE A 28 19.60 15.85 58.45
C PHE A 28 18.07 15.97 58.63
N PRO A 29 17.21 16.22 57.62
CA PRO A 29 15.76 16.12 57.85
C PRO A 29 15.27 14.68 58.10
N VAL A 30 16.11 13.65 57.90
CA VAL A 30 15.74 12.23 58.08
C VAL A 30 16.23 11.71 59.44
N CYS A 31 15.88 12.38 60.54
CA CYS A 31 16.24 11.90 61.89
C CYS A 31 15.08 11.34 62.73
N PRO A 32 13.80 11.69 62.51
CA PRO A 32 12.73 11.04 63.26
C PRO A 32 12.48 9.58 62.86
N GLN A 33 12.91 9.16 61.66
CA GLN A 33 12.63 7.83 61.10
C GLN A 33 13.85 6.92 60.86
N SER A 34 15.07 7.32 61.26
CA SER A 34 16.23 6.44 61.09
C SER A 34 16.39 5.46 62.26
N GLU A 35 16.72 4.20 61.95
CA GLU A 35 16.92 3.13 62.94
C GLU A 35 18.11 3.40 63.89
N ARG A 36 18.97 4.39 63.58
CA ARG A 36 20.17 4.76 64.34
C ARG A 36 20.05 6.10 65.09
N LYS A 37 18.83 6.55 65.37
CA LYS A 37 18.56 7.83 66.08
C LYS A 37 19.33 7.97 67.41
N GLU A 38 19.49 6.88 68.16
CA GLU A 38 20.13 6.90 69.48
C GLU A 38 21.64 7.14 69.38
N GLU A 39 22.33 6.47 68.45
CA GLU A 39 23.77 6.70 68.19
C GLU A 39 24.06 8.14 67.76
N MET A 40 23.13 8.74 67.02
CA MET A 40 23.26 10.11 66.53
C MET A 40 23.10 11.14 67.66
N ILE A 41 22.12 10.91 68.54
CA ILE A 41 21.90 11.72 69.73
C ILE A 41 23.13 11.65 70.65
N ASP A 42 23.73 10.47 70.81
CA ASP A 42 24.92 10.32 71.64
C ASP A 42 26.15 10.99 71.02
N LYS A 43 26.28 11.00 69.69
CA LYS A 43 27.31 11.81 69.01
C LYS A 43 27.09 13.31 69.16
N ILE A 44 25.85 13.79 69.11
CA ILE A 44 25.53 15.22 69.32
C ILE A 44 25.85 15.63 70.76
N LYS A 45 25.56 14.77 71.75
CA LYS A 45 25.91 15.00 73.17
C LYS A 45 27.42 15.11 73.42
N LEU A 46 28.27 14.60 72.52
CA LEU A 46 29.73 14.70 72.61
C LEU A 46 30.29 16.00 72.00
N LEU A 47 29.48 16.78 71.28
CA LEU A 47 29.89 18.07 70.71
C LEU A 47 29.95 19.16 71.78
N ASP A 48 30.66 20.26 71.50
CA ASP A 48 30.73 21.40 72.41
C ASP A 48 29.36 22.09 72.57
N ILE A 49 29.16 22.77 73.70
CA ILE A 49 27.87 23.35 74.10
C ILE A 49 27.38 24.40 73.09
N GLN A 50 28.28 25.15 72.45
CA GLN A 50 27.89 26.15 71.45
C GLN A 50 27.35 25.47 70.19
N THR A 51 28.00 24.41 69.75
CA THR A 51 27.55 23.55 68.66
C THR A 51 26.21 22.87 68.98
N GLN A 52 26.05 22.32 70.18
CA GLN A 52 24.78 21.72 70.61
C GLN A 52 23.64 22.73 70.64
N ALA A 53 23.86 23.93 71.19
CA ALA A 53 22.86 24.99 71.23
C ALA A 53 22.46 25.47 69.83
N ALA A 54 23.44 25.56 68.91
CA ALA A 54 23.16 25.88 67.51
C ALA A 54 22.32 24.79 66.84
N ILE A 55 22.63 23.51 67.05
CA ILE A 55 21.83 22.39 66.52
C ILE A 55 20.39 22.44 67.09
N VAL A 56 20.23 22.70 68.38
CA VAL A 56 18.90 22.85 69.01
C VAL A 56 18.11 24.02 68.41
N SER A 57 18.76 25.17 68.14
CA SER A 57 18.11 26.32 67.46
C SER A 57 17.58 25.92 66.08
N HIS A 58 18.35 25.18 65.29
CA HIS A 58 17.92 24.76 63.94
C HIS A 58 16.81 23.71 64.00
N ILE A 59 16.85 22.79 64.97
CA ILE A 59 15.74 21.85 65.20
C ILE A 59 14.47 22.62 65.60
N GLN A 60 14.60 23.64 66.47
CA GLN A 60 13.49 24.52 66.85
C GLN A 60 12.95 25.31 65.65
N GLU A 61 13.81 25.83 64.78
CA GLU A 61 13.40 26.58 63.57
C GLU A 61 12.63 25.72 62.56
N VAL A 62 12.99 24.44 62.42
CA VAL A 62 12.31 23.49 61.53
C VAL A 62 11.02 22.95 62.17
N THR A 63 10.97 22.80 63.49
CA THR A 63 9.79 22.26 64.21
C THR A 63 8.74 23.32 64.56
N GLN A 64 9.13 24.59 64.75
CA GLN A 64 8.22 25.68 65.12
C GLN A 64 7.65 26.42 63.91
N ASN A 65 8.24 26.27 62.71
CA ASN A 65 7.75 26.91 61.50
C ASN A 65 7.55 25.90 60.35
N PRO A 66 6.32 25.41 60.13
CA PRO A 66 6.04 24.39 59.11
C PRO A 66 6.28 24.89 57.68
N LEU A 67 6.37 26.21 57.45
CA LEU A 67 6.61 26.80 56.14
C LEU A 67 8.05 26.58 55.63
N ASN A 68 9.00 26.25 56.52
CA ASN A 68 10.39 25.97 56.15
C ASN A 68 10.58 24.53 55.61
N VAL A 69 9.55 23.69 55.73
CA VAL A 69 9.55 22.29 55.29
C VAL A 69 8.64 22.16 54.08
N LEU A 70 9.26 22.03 52.90
CA LEU A 70 8.56 21.67 51.67
C LEU A 70 8.23 20.19 51.72
N ASP A 71 6.95 19.85 51.79
CA ASP A 71 6.48 18.49 51.55
C ASP A 71 6.63 18.17 50.05
N LEU A 72 7.20 17.01 49.72
CA LEU A 72 7.44 16.54 48.36
C LEU A 72 6.59 15.30 48.03
N SER A 73 5.65 14.92 48.89
CA SER A 73 4.69 13.83 48.69
C SER A 73 3.90 13.93 47.38
N TRP A 74 3.74 15.14 46.83
CA TRP A 74 3.10 15.39 45.53
C TRP A 74 3.97 15.08 44.30
N MET A 75 5.27 14.76 44.48
CA MET A 75 6.16 14.32 43.40
C MET A 75 6.23 12.79 43.27
N GLU A 76 5.61 12.04 44.18
CA GLU A 76 5.51 10.57 44.09
C GLU A 76 4.51 10.19 42.97
N GLU A 77 4.89 9.21 42.15
CA GLU A 77 4.08 8.74 41.02
C GLU A 77 2.70 8.25 41.49
N GLY A 78 1.64 8.95 41.09
CA GLY A 78 0.24 8.58 41.36
C GLY A 78 -0.53 9.47 42.35
N ALA A 79 0.07 10.53 42.88
CA ALA A 79 -0.64 11.47 43.76
C ALA A 79 -1.50 12.47 42.96
N GLU A 80 -2.83 12.32 43.00
CA GLU A 80 -3.77 13.34 42.48
C GLU A 80 -3.91 14.50 43.49
N LEU A 81 -3.30 15.64 43.17
CA LEU A 81 -3.44 16.87 43.94
C LEU A 81 -4.85 17.47 43.74
N VAL A 82 -5.61 17.59 44.83
CA VAL A 82 -6.92 18.26 44.81
C VAL A 82 -6.70 19.76 44.50
N PRO A 83 -7.47 20.37 43.57
CA PRO A 83 -7.27 21.78 43.17
C PRO A 83 -7.30 22.80 44.32
N GLY A 84 -7.98 22.49 45.43
CA GLY A 84 -8.02 23.34 46.63
C GLY A 84 -6.72 23.38 47.45
N GLU A 85 -5.84 22.39 47.29
CA GLU A 85 -4.55 22.31 48.01
C GLU A 85 -3.39 22.87 47.17
N LEU A 86 -3.58 23.01 45.86
CA LEU A 86 -2.58 23.52 44.92
C LEU A 86 -2.31 25.03 45.08
N GLU A 87 -3.35 25.81 45.37
CA GLU A 87 -3.22 27.27 45.54
C GLU A 87 -2.41 27.66 46.80
N PRO A 88 -2.66 27.10 48.01
CA PRO A 88 -1.80 27.37 49.16
C PRO A 88 -0.38 26.80 49.01
N LEU A 89 -0.21 25.64 48.37
CA LEU A 89 1.11 25.06 48.09
C LEU A 89 1.93 25.95 47.15
N SER A 90 1.35 26.39 46.03
CA SER A 90 2.02 27.26 45.07
C SER A 90 2.36 28.63 45.66
N ARG A 91 1.51 29.20 46.52
CA ARG A 91 1.79 30.45 47.24
C ARG A 91 2.95 30.28 48.23
N ASN A 92 3.02 29.17 48.96
CA ASN A 92 4.12 28.87 49.89
C ASN A 92 5.44 28.60 49.14
N MET A 93 5.38 27.90 48.00
CA MET A 93 6.54 27.70 47.11
C MET A 93 7.05 29.02 46.54
N ALA A 94 6.16 29.90 46.07
CA ALA A 94 6.54 31.22 45.57
C ALA A 94 7.21 32.08 46.64
N ALA A 95 6.68 32.08 47.87
CA ALA A 95 7.29 32.79 49.00
C ALA A 95 8.67 32.23 49.36
N SER A 96 8.83 30.91 49.33
CA SER A 96 10.11 30.24 49.60
C SER A 96 11.16 30.52 48.52
N LEU A 97 10.73 30.53 47.24
CA LEU A 97 11.59 30.89 46.11
C LEU A 97 12.01 32.36 46.17
N GLN A 98 11.10 33.26 46.54
CA GLN A 98 11.42 34.68 46.71
C GLN A 98 12.46 34.88 47.81
N GLN A 99 12.31 34.21 48.96
CA GLN A 99 13.30 34.25 50.04
C GLN A 99 14.66 33.70 49.60
N LEU A 100 14.71 32.63 48.81
CA LEU A 100 15.96 32.09 48.26
C LEU A 100 16.63 33.05 47.27
N ILE A 101 15.84 33.73 46.44
CA ILE A 101 16.33 34.77 45.52
C ILE A 101 16.90 35.93 46.33
N ASP A 102 16.19 36.42 47.35
CA ASP A 102 16.67 37.50 48.21
C ASP A 102 17.95 37.11 48.98
N GLN A 103 18.06 35.85 49.42
CA GLN A 103 19.26 35.32 50.07
C GLN A 103 20.44 35.21 49.09
N ARG A 104 20.20 34.75 47.87
CA ARG A 104 21.18 34.72 46.79
C ARG A 104 21.65 36.13 46.49
N ASP A 105 20.73 37.07 46.34
CA ASP A 105 21.03 38.45 45.95
C ASP A 105 21.86 39.15 47.04
N LYS A 106 21.49 38.99 48.32
CA LYS A 106 22.31 39.43 49.47
C LYS A 106 23.69 38.78 49.51
N ALA A 107 23.80 37.48 49.22
CA ALA A 107 25.09 36.80 49.16
C ALA A 107 25.94 37.28 47.97
N THR A 108 25.33 37.61 46.84
CA THR A 108 26.01 38.19 45.69
C THR A 108 26.42 39.64 45.92
N GLU A 109 25.65 40.44 46.65
CA GLU A 109 26.05 41.80 47.08
C GLU A 109 27.31 41.76 47.96
N VAL A 110 27.39 40.80 48.88
CA VAL A 110 28.62 40.54 49.68
C VAL A 110 29.78 40.04 48.80
N ARG A 111 29.50 39.28 47.73
CA ARG A 111 30.49 38.77 46.77
C ARG A 111 30.99 39.82 45.77
N ILE A 112 30.21 40.87 45.51
CA ILE A 112 30.55 42.00 44.62
C ILE A 112 31.26 43.13 45.40
N CYS A 113 31.22 43.12 46.74
CA CYS A 113 32.01 44.01 47.61
C CYS A 113 33.33 43.40 48.17
N PRO A 114 34.26 42.87 47.33
CA PRO A 114 35.69 42.88 47.66
C PRO A 114 36.52 43.89 46.87
N THR A 115 35.94 44.70 45.99
CA THR A 115 36.69 45.62 45.12
C THR A 115 36.19 47.05 45.23
N ARG A 116 36.48 47.68 46.37
CA ARG A 116 36.73 49.12 46.41
C ARG A 116 38.23 49.35 46.61
N PRO A 117 39.05 49.40 45.55
CA PRO A 117 40.40 49.90 45.65
C PRO A 117 40.34 51.43 45.76
N ALA A 118 40.23 51.95 46.99
CA ALA A 118 40.35 53.38 47.23
C ALA A 118 41.06 53.63 48.57
N GLY A 119 42.36 53.94 48.49
CA GLY A 119 43.04 54.70 49.54
C GLY A 119 44.12 53.98 50.36
N PHE A 120 45.08 53.28 49.74
CA PHE A 120 46.34 52.91 50.41
C PHE A 120 47.59 53.21 49.55
N TYR A 121 47.55 54.31 48.81
CA TYR A 121 48.74 54.94 48.24
C TYR A 121 48.82 56.35 48.78
N LEU A 122 49.43 56.52 49.96
CA LEU A 122 50.01 57.77 50.47
C LEU A 122 50.61 57.51 51.88
N SER A 123 51.51 56.53 52.02
CA SER A 123 52.44 56.51 53.17
C SER A 123 53.58 55.52 52.97
N ARG A 124 54.52 55.82 52.06
CA ARG A 124 55.93 55.48 52.31
C ARG A 124 56.87 56.40 51.54
N GLY A 125 56.78 57.68 51.90
CA GLY A 125 57.87 58.60 51.68
C GLY A 125 59.13 58.13 52.41
N SER A 126 60.23 58.11 51.66
CA SER A 126 61.56 58.51 52.12
C SER A 126 61.97 58.12 53.54
N LYS A 127 62.73 57.02 53.64
CA LYS A 127 63.88 56.98 54.55
C LYS A 127 65.09 56.50 53.77
N ARG A 128 65.70 57.44 53.04
CA ARG A 128 67.13 57.42 52.78
C ARG A 128 67.81 57.47 54.16
N THR A 129 68.42 56.36 54.58
CA THR A 129 69.40 56.39 55.67
C THR A 129 70.68 56.99 55.10
N SER A 130 70.77 58.31 55.12
CA SER A 130 72.05 59.00 55.17
C SER A 130 72.58 58.86 56.59
N ALA A 131 73.65 58.09 56.77
CA ALA A 131 74.50 58.24 57.94
C ALA A 131 75.97 58.32 57.48
N PRO A 132 76.76 59.17 58.14
CA PRO A 132 78.02 59.68 57.62
C PRO A 132 79.21 58.89 58.19
N SER A 133 80.26 58.74 57.40
CA SER A 133 81.64 58.65 57.92
C SER A 133 82.33 59.98 57.56
N PRO A 134 83.40 60.45 58.24
CA PRO A 134 84.20 59.80 59.30
C PRO A 134 84.64 60.72 60.47
N SER A 135 85.17 60.13 61.54
CA SER A 135 86.21 60.73 62.39
C SER A 135 87.04 59.61 63.03
N GLY A 136 88.33 59.51 62.67
CA GLY A 136 89.31 58.54 63.23
C GLY A 136 89.76 58.90 64.66
N PRO A 137 90.91 58.43 65.19
CA PRO A 137 91.96 57.61 64.54
C PRO A 137 92.47 56.42 65.39
N ALA A 138 93.06 55.40 64.75
CA ALA A 138 94.17 54.63 65.29
C ALA A 138 94.83 53.87 64.13
N GLY A 139 95.86 54.49 63.55
CA GLY A 139 96.67 53.88 62.51
C GLY A 139 97.55 52.79 63.10
N THR A 140 97.19 51.55 62.84
CA THR A 140 98.17 50.62 62.30
C THR A 140 98.10 50.82 60.80
N GLU A 141 99.08 51.50 60.21
CA GLU A 141 99.27 51.53 58.76
C GLU A 141 99.28 50.06 58.30
N PRO A 142 98.29 49.61 57.51
CA PRO A 142 98.37 48.29 56.93
C PRO A 142 99.62 48.29 56.05
N THR A 143 100.41 47.23 56.13
CA THR A 143 101.58 47.09 55.28
C THR A 143 101.15 47.23 53.81
N GLN A 144 102.05 47.68 52.94
CA GLN A 144 101.72 47.91 51.53
C GLN A 144 101.08 46.66 50.86
N GLU A 145 101.40 45.48 51.37
CA GLU A 145 100.81 44.18 51.01
C GLU A 145 99.34 44.06 51.44
N GLU A 146 98.98 44.42 52.68
CA GLU A 146 97.59 44.39 53.17
C GLU A 146 96.68 45.36 52.39
N LYS A 147 97.20 46.54 52.00
CA LYS A 147 96.48 47.49 51.13
C LYS A 147 96.23 46.90 49.73
N GLN A 148 97.17 46.13 49.20
CA GLN A 148 97.03 45.44 47.92
C GLN A 148 96.03 44.27 48.00
N HIS A 149 96.08 43.46 49.07
CA HIS A 149 95.09 42.40 49.31
C HIS A 149 93.67 42.95 49.44
N LEU A 150 93.46 44.00 50.24
CA LEU A 150 92.17 44.70 50.35
C LEU A 150 91.71 45.29 49.02
N ALA A 151 92.62 45.82 48.20
CA ALA A 151 92.29 46.33 46.87
C ALA A 151 91.84 45.23 45.91
N VAL A 152 92.47 44.05 45.96
CA VAL A 152 92.07 42.86 45.20
C VAL A 152 90.73 42.34 45.66
N GLU A 153 90.51 42.20 46.97
CA GLU A 153 89.21 41.76 47.52
C GLU A 153 88.07 42.73 47.17
N LEU A 154 88.36 44.04 47.18
CA LEU A 154 87.40 45.07 46.79
C LEU A 154 87.14 45.05 45.28
N ALA A 155 88.16 44.75 44.46
CA ALA A 155 88.01 44.52 43.02
C ALA A 155 87.18 43.26 42.75
N ASP A 156 87.39 42.18 43.48
CA ASP A 156 86.63 40.93 43.38
C ASP A 156 85.18 41.11 43.83
N ALA A 157 84.95 41.84 44.92
CA ALA A 157 83.60 42.21 45.36
C ALA A 157 82.89 43.10 44.34
N LYS A 158 83.60 44.06 43.73
CA LYS A 158 83.08 44.87 42.61
C LYS A 158 82.78 44.02 41.37
N ALA A 159 83.62 43.04 41.04
CA ALA A 159 83.40 42.14 39.92
C ALA A 159 82.19 41.22 40.16
N LYS A 160 82.03 40.67 41.37
CA LYS A 160 80.84 39.91 41.79
C LYS A 160 79.58 40.77 41.71
N LEU A 161 79.62 42.02 42.18
CA LEU A 161 78.50 42.96 42.05
C LEU A 161 78.13 43.23 40.59
N ARG A 162 79.09 43.31 39.68
CA ARG A 162 78.82 43.46 38.24
C ARG A 162 78.14 42.22 37.67
N ARG A 163 78.61 41.02 38.01
CA ARG A 163 77.98 39.75 37.60
C ARG A 163 76.56 39.64 38.12
N TYR A 164 76.34 39.89 39.42
CA TYR A 164 75.00 39.84 39.98
C TYR A 164 74.04 40.87 39.37
N ARG A 165 74.53 42.05 38.97
CA ARG A 165 73.71 43.02 38.22
C ARG A 165 73.32 42.48 36.85
N GLN A 166 74.29 41.93 36.10
CA GLN A 166 74.03 41.34 34.80
C GLN A 166 73.08 40.13 34.91
N GLU A 167 73.26 39.25 35.89
CA GLU A 167 72.33 38.15 36.16
C GLU A 167 70.92 38.65 36.52
N LEU A 168 70.81 39.76 37.26
CA LEU A 168 69.53 40.39 37.56
C LEU A 168 68.87 40.94 36.29
N GLU A 169 69.64 41.60 35.43
CA GLU A 169 69.18 42.11 34.13
C GLU A 169 68.68 40.96 33.23
N GLU A 170 69.47 39.90 33.06
CA GLU A 170 69.08 38.70 32.30
C GLU A 170 67.83 38.02 32.88
N LYS A 171 67.71 37.95 34.21
CA LYS A 171 66.51 37.41 34.87
C LYS A 171 65.30 38.31 34.68
N THR A 172 65.48 39.63 34.64
CA THR A 172 64.37 40.54 34.34
C THR A 172 63.91 40.42 32.90
N GLU A 173 64.82 40.24 31.94
CA GLU A 173 64.48 39.98 30.53
C GLU A 173 63.71 38.66 30.39
N GLN A 174 64.21 37.56 30.97
CA GLN A 174 63.51 36.26 30.98
C GLN A 174 62.11 36.35 31.61
N LEU A 175 61.97 37.13 32.68
CA LEU A 175 60.67 37.34 33.33
C LEU A 175 59.72 38.16 32.44
N MET A 176 60.22 39.12 31.67
CA MET A 176 59.41 39.86 30.70
C MET A 176 58.99 38.98 29.53
N ASP A 177 59.87 38.13 29.00
CA ASP A 177 59.54 37.20 27.91
C ASP A 177 58.46 36.20 28.34
N SER A 178 58.63 35.57 29.51
CA SER A 178 57.63 34.65 30.07
C SER A 178 56.29 35.32 30.37
N LYS A 179 56.28 36.61 30.76
CA LYS A 179 55.04 37.39 30.89
C LYS A 179 54.36 37.60 29.55
N HIS A 180 55.10 38.02 28.52
CA HIS A 180 54.53 38.20 27.18
C HIS A 180 54.02 36.87 26.60
N GLU A 181 54.69 35.75 26.86
CA GLU A 181 54.21 34.41 26.49
C GLU A 181 52.92 34.05 27.22
N ALA A 182 52.83 34.30 28.53
CA ALA A 182 51.60 34.10 29.29
C ALA A 182 50.43 34.96 28.77
N GLU A 183 50.68 36.23 28.45
CA GLU A 183 49.68 37.14 27.86
C GLU A 183 49.21 36.67 26.48
N ARG A 184 50.11 36.12 25.65
CA ARG A 184 49.75 35.51 24.36
C ARG A 184 48.86 34.28 24.55
N LEU A 185 49.21 33.39 25.46
CA LEU A 185 48.42 32.20 25.78
C LEU A 185 47.05 32.56 26.36
N ASP A 186 46.95 33.61 27.18
CA ASP A 186 45.68 34.10 27.70
C ASP A 186 44.77 34.65 26.58
N GLN A 187 45.34 35.36 25.60
CA GLN A 187 44.60 35.83 24.42
C GLN A 187 44.12 34.67 23.55
N GLU A 188 44.94 33.63 23.35
CA GLU A 188 44.55 32.41 22.64
C GLU A 188 43.44 31.65 23.37
N LEU A 189 43.54 31.51 24.70
CA LEU A 189 42.47 30.92 25.52
C LEU A 189 41.17 31.69 25.43
N GLN A 190 41.22 33.03 25.38
CA GLN A 190 40.02 33.85 25.19
C GLN A 190 39.39 33.63 23.82
N LYS A 191 40.19 33.53 22.75
CA LYS A 191 39.71 33.21 21.39
C LYS A 191 39.04 31.84 21.35
N LEU A 192 39.71 30.81 21.87
CA LEU A 192 39.15 29.44 21.93
C LEU A 192 37.85 29.38 22.76
N LYS A 193 37.75 30.16 23.84
CA LYS A 193 36.50 30.27 24.62
C LYS A 193 35.37 30.93 23.82
N GLN A 194 35.66 31.98 23.04
CA GLN A 194 34.67 32.62 22.17
C GLN A 194 34.21 31.68 21.05
N GLU A 195 35.14 30.96 20.42
CA GLU A 195 34.83 29.96 19.40
C GLU A 195 34.00 28.80 19.97
N ASN A 196 34.32 28.32 21.17
CA ASN A 196 33.51 27.28 21.82
C ASN A 196 32.08 27.78 22.14
N GLN A 197 31.94 29.06 22.53
CA GLN A 197 30.63 29.68 22.72
C GLN A 197 29.85 29.80 21.40
N SER A 198 30.49 30.18 20.29
CA SER A 198 29.82 30.25 18.98
C SER A 198 29.40 28.87 18.50
N LEU A 199 30.28 27.87 18.59
CA LEU A 199 29.97 26.47 18.26
C LEU A 199 28.82 25.92 19.12
N SER A 200 28.77 26.28 20.41
CA SER A 200 27.68 25.91 21.31
C SER A 200 26.35 26.61 20.94
N CYS A 201 26.39 27.82 20.38
CA CYS A 201 25.20 28.48 19.82
C CYS A 201 24.74 27.81 18.53
N GLU A 202 25.66 27.50 17.62
CA GLU A 202 25.39 26.81 16.37
C GLU A 202 24.80 25.41 16.62
N ALA A 203 25.35 24.65 17.57
CA ALA A 203 24.82 23.35 17.97
C ALA A 203 23.38 23.44 18.48
N ARG A 204 23.02 24.53 19.18
CA ARG A 204 21.64 24.79 19.61
C ARG A 204 20.72 25.13 18.44
N SER A 205 21.17 25.93 17.47
CA SER A 205 20.36 26.19 16.27
C SER A 205 20.17 24.95 15.39
N VAL A 206 21.18 24.09 15.28
CA VAL A 206 21.07 22.82 14.54
C VAL A 206 20.03 21.90 15.20
N ARG A 207 19.93 21.88 16.53
CA ARG A 207 18.84 21.15 17.23
C ARG A 207 17.47 21.71 16.87
N ALA A 208 17.29 23.03 16.90
CA ALA A 208 16.02 23.66 16.51
C ALA A 208 15.63 23.32 15.05
N TYR A 209 16.58 23.35 14.11
CA TYR A 209 16.31 22.95 12.73
C TYR A 209 15.97 21.46 12.58
N ARG A 210 16.56 20.58 13.39
CA ARG A 210 16.17 19.16 13.41
C ARG A 210 14.73 19.00 13.89
N ASP A 211 14.35 19.69 14.97
CA ASP A 211 12.98 19.66 15.48
C ASP A 211 11.98 20.18 14.43
N GLU A 212 12.34 21.23 13.67
CA GLU A 212 11.54 21.73 12.54
C GLU A 212 11.41 20.70 11.42
N VAL A 213 12.51 20.04 11.04
CA VAL A 213 12.50 18.98 10.02
C VAL A 213 11.63 17.81 10.46
N ASP A 214 11.69 17.42 11.73
CA ASP A 214 10.87 16.34 12.27
C ASP A 214 9.38 16.73 12.30
N ALA A 215 9.05 17.96 12.68
CA ALA A 215 7.69 18.48 12.58
C ALA A 215 7.17 18.50 11.12
N LEU A 216 8.03 18.84 10.16
CA LEU A 216 7.69 18.80 8.73
C LEU A 216 7.50 17.36 8.21
N ARG A 217 8.34 16.41 8.65
CA ARG A 217 8.19 14.98 8.32
C ARG A 217 6.86 14.43 8.82
N GLU A 218 6.47 14.76 10.05
CA GLU A 218 5.16 14.37 10.56
C GLU A 218 4.01 15.02 9.78
N ARG A 219 4.16 16.29 9.37
CA ARG A 219 3.15 16.95 8.53
C ARG A 219 3.02 16.26 7.17
N ALA A 220 4.13 15.90 6.53
CA ALA A 220 4.12 15.15 5.29
C ALA A 220 3.42 13.79 5.47
N ALA A 221 3.78 13.03 6.50
CA ALA A 221 3.12 11.75 6.80
C ALA A 221 1.62 11.89 7.09
N ARG A 222 1.18 13.01 7.68
CA ARG A 222 -0.25 13.32 7.86
C ARG A 222 -0.94 13.60 6.52
N VAL A 223 -0.28 14.31 5.61
CA VAL A 223 -0.80 14.56 4.25
C VAL A 223 -0.96 13.24 3.50
N ASP A 224 0.04 12.35 3.52
CA ASP A 224 -0.03 11.05 2.84
C ASP A 224 -1.24 10.21 3.33
N ARG A 225 -1.52 10.23 4.64
CA ARG A 225 -2.69 9.56 5.22
C ARG A 225 -4.00 10.16 4.72
N LEU A 226 -4.10 11.49 4.69
CA LEU A 226 -5.28 12.19 4.19
C LEU A 226 -5.48 11.95 2.68
N GLU A 227 -4.41 11.88 1.89
CA GLU A 227 -4.47 11.55 0.47
C GLU A 227 -4.94 10.12 0.23
N ALA A 228 -4.51 9.17 1.07
CA ALA A 228 -5.01 7.80 1.03
C ALA A 228 -6.51 7.72 1.39
N GLU A 229 -6.95 8.44 2.43
CA GLU A 229 -8.36 8.53 2.80
C GLU A 229 -9.21 9.19 1.70
N LEU A 230 -8.70 10.26 1.08
CA LEU A 230 -9.36 10.94 -0.02
C LEU A 230 -9.47 10.03 -1.26
N SER A 231 -8.46 9.22 -1.54
CA SER A 231 -8.49 8.21 -2.60
C SER A 231 -9.56 7.15 -2.33
N ARG A 232 -9.66 6.63 -1.10
CA ARG A 232 -10.74 5.72 -0.69
C ARG A 232 -12.12 6.35 -0.80
N CYS A 233 -12.25 7.63 -0.47
CA CYS A 233 -13.51 8.36 -0.62
C CYS A 233 -13.91 8.51 -2.09
N LYS A 234 -12.95 8.74 -3.00
CA LYS A 234 -13.19 8.77 -4.45
C LYS A 234 -13.65 7.42 -4.98
N GLU A 235 -13.04 6.32 -4.52
CA GLU A 235 -13.50 4.96 -4.88
C GLU A 235 -14.94 4.72 -4.45
N ARG A 236 -15.28 5.06 -3.20
CA ARG A 236 -16.67 4.97 -2.71
C ARG A 236 -17.64 5.84 -3.51
N LEU A 237 -17.20 7.04 -3.92
CA LEU A 237 -18.01 7.91 -4.77
C LEU A 237 -18.26 7.28 -6.14
N ASN A 238 -17.25 6.61 -6.72
CA ASN A 238 -17.42 5.86 -7.97
C ASN A 238 -18.43 4.73 -7.82
N ASP A 239 -18.41 3.99 -6.70
CA ASP A 239 -19.43 2.95 -6.42
C ASP A 239 -20.83 3.55 -6.34
N VAL A 240 -20.98 4.71 -5.67
CA VAL A 240 -22.27 5.43 -5.62
C VAL A 240 -22.71 5.85 -7.01
N HIS A 241 -21.80 6.36 -7.86
CA HIS A 241 -22.12 6.70 -9.25
C HIS A 241 -22.56 5.47 -10.04
N PHE A 242 -21.86 4.34 -9.89
CA PHE A 242 -22.23 3.07 -10.53
C PHE A 242 -23.64 2.63 -10.11
N TYR A 243 -23.94 2.61 -8.82
CA TYR A 243 -25.28 2.23 -8.35
C TYR A 243 -26.35 3.22 -8.77
N LYS A 244 -26.03 4.51 -8.86
CA LYS A 244 -26.95 5.52 -9.38
C LYS A 244 -27.29 5.25 -10.84
N THR A 245 -26.30 5.05 -11.71
CA THR A 245 -26.52 4.72 -13.12
C THR A 245 -27.30 3.42 -13.26
N ARG A 246 -26.96 2.38 -12.48
CA ARG A 246 -27.69 1.11 -12.51
C ARG A 246 -29.16 1.26 -12.08
N MET A 247 -29.42 2.12 -11.08
CA MET A 247 -30.78 2.43 -10.65
C MET A 247 -31.56 3.23 -11.69
N GLU A 248 -30.90 4.10 -12.46
CA GLU A 248 -31.50 4.84 -13.58
C GLU A 248 -31.86 3.88 -14.72
N GLU A 249 -30.96 2.98 -15.12
CA GLU A 249 -31.24 1.93 -16.11
C GLU A 249 -32.45 1.07 -15.73
N LEU A 250 -32.50 0.59 -14.48
CA LEU A 250 -33.62 -0.24 -14.00
C LEU A 250 -34.94 0.54 -13.92
N ARG A 251 -34.89 1.87 -13.76
CA ARG A 251 -36.08 2.73 -13.82
C ARG A 251 -36.56 2.85 -15.27
N ASP A 252 -35.65 3.08 -16.21
CA ASP A 252 -35.97 3.17 -17.63
C ASP A 252 -36.56 1.83 -18.13
N ASP A 253 -35.95 0.70 -17.74
CA ASP A 253 -36.49 -0.64 -18.01
C ASP A 253 -37.91 -0.80 -17.42
N ASN A 254 -38.16 -0.34 -16.19
CA ASN A 254 -39.51 -0.37 -15.61
C ASN A 254 -40.50 0.51 -16.37
N THR A 255 -40.09 1.69 -16.84
CA THR A 255 -40.98 2.56 -17.62
C THR A 255 -41.39 1.92 -18.93
N THR A 256 -40.44 1.31 -19.66
CA THR A 256 -40.75 0.59 -20.91
C THR A 256 -41.62 -0.65 -20.66
N LEU A 257 -41.42 -1.37 -19.56
CA LEU A 257 -42.30 -2.47 -19.14
C LEU A 257 -43.71 -1.99 -18.81
N LEU A 258 -43.86 -0.83 -18.18
CA LEU A 258 -45.18 -0.23 -17.92
C LEU A 258 -45.86 0.21 -19.22
N GLU A 259 -45.14 0.82 -20.15
CA GLU A 259 -45.66 1.20 -21.47
C GLU A 259 -46.13 -0.01 -22.27
N THR A 260 -45.34 -1.07 -22.32
CA THR A 260 -45.72 -2.33 -22.99
C THR A 260 -46.92 -2.99 -22.32
N LYS A 261 -47.00 -2.97 -20.99
CA LYS A 261 -48.18 -3.43 -20.26
C LYS A 261 -49.44 -2.65 -20.66
N VAL A 262 -49.37 -1.32 -20.66
CA VAL A 262 -50.51 -0.46 -21.05
C VAL A 262 -50.95 -0.77 -22.48
N LEU A 263 -50.01 -0.90 -23.42
CA LEU A 263 -50.31 -1.27 -24.80
C LEU A 263 -51.04 -2.63 -24.89
N LEU A 264 -50.60 -3.64 -24.12
CA LEU A 264 -51.25 -4.95 -24.08
C LEU A 264 -52.65 -4.87 -23.45
N GLU A 265 -52.84 -4.05 -22.41
CA GLU A 265 -54.14 -3.81 -21.80
C GLU A 265 -55.11 -3.14 -22.80
N GLU A 266 -54.64 -2.18 -23.59
CA GLU A 266 -55.41 -1.55 -24.66
C GLU A 266 -55.78 -2.55 -25.77
N GLN A 267 -54.83 -3.38 -26.22
CA GLN A 267 -55.10 -4.43 -27.20
C GLN A 267 -56.14 -5.43 -26.71
N LEU A 268 -56.07 -5.81 -25.43
CA LEU A 268 -57.01 -6.71 -24.78
C LEU A 268 -58.40 -6.06 -24.63
N ALA A 269 -58.46 -4.77 -24.27
CA ALA A 269 -59.71 -4.01 -24.26
C ALA A 269 -60.33 -3.92 -25.67
N ALA A 270 -59.53 -3.69 -26.70
CA ALA A 270 -59.98 -3.68 -28.09
C ALA A 270 -60.50 -5.06 -28.54
N ALA A 271 -59.84 -6.15 -28.13
CA ALA A 271 -60.30 -7.52 -28.39
C ALA A 271 -61.64 -7.81 -27.71
N ARG A 272 -61.79 -7.43 -26.44
CA ARG A 272 -63.07 -7.52 -25.71
C ARG A 272 -64.17 -6.73 -26.42
N GLY A 273 -63.91 -5.50 -26.82
CA GLY A 273 -64.86 -4.68 -27.57
C GLY A 273 -65.25 -5.26 -28.94
N ARG A 274 -64.35 -6.00 -29.61
CA ARG A 274 -64.71 -6.77 -30.82
C ARG A 274 -65.62 -7.95 -30.49
N CYS A 275 -65.33 -8.67 -29.40
CA CYS A 275 -66.18 -9.77 -28.94
C CYS A 275 -67.59 -9.28 -28.61
N ASP A 276 -67.73 -8.16 -27.88
CA ASP A 276 -69.04 -7.59 -27.55
C ASP A 276 -69.85 -7.24 -28.81
N LYS A 277 -69.20 -6.66 -29.83
CA LYS A 277 -69.82 -6.39 -31.13
C LYS A 277 -70.28 -7.67 -31.83
N LEU A 278 -69.46 -8.73 -31.82
CA LEU A 278 -69.85 -10.03 -32.36
C LEU A 278 -71.09 -10.58 -31.65
N HIS A 279 -71.13 -10.55 -30.31
CA HIS A 279 -72.30 -10.99 -29.54
C HIS A 279 -73.57 -10.20 -29.90
N THR A 280 -73.46 -8.87 -30.12
CA THR A 280 -74.60 -8.07 -30.58
C THR A 280 -75.08 -8.47 -31.98
N LEU A 281 -74.15 -8.71 -32.91
CA LEU A 281 -74.49 -9.13 -34.26
C LEU A 281 -75.10 -10.54 -34.30
N GLU A 282 -74.61 -11.46 -33.46
CA GLU A 282 -75.18 -12.80 -33.29
C GLU A 282 -76.61 -12.73 -32.76
N LYS A 283 -76.86 -11.85 -31.77
CA LYS A 283 -78.22 -11.60 -31.27
C LYS A 283 -79.15 -11.09 -32.37
N ASP A 284 -78.71 -10.11 -33.15
CA ASP A 284 -79.49 -9.56 -34.26
C ASP A 284 -79.73 -10.61 -35.37
N ASN A 285 -78.72 -11.44 -35.66
CA ASN A 285 -78.83 -12.54 -36.61
C ASN A 285 -79.89 -13.57 -36.19
N LEU A 286 -79.91 -13.96 -34.91
CA LEU A 286 -80.95 -14.83 -34.35
C LEU A 286 -82.34 -14.20 -34.43
N LEU A 287 -82.46 -12.89 -34.15
CA LEU A 287 -83.73 -12.17 -34.29
C LEU A 287 -84.22 -12.12 -35.74
N LEU A 288 -83.32 -11.90 -36.70
CA LEU A 288 -83.66 -11.94 -38.12
C LEU A 288 -84.06 -13.34 -38.57
N HIS A 289 -83.38 -14.39 -38.09
CA HIS A 289 -83.76 -15.78 -38.35
C HIS A 289 -85.16 -16.09 -37.81
N ALA A 290 -85.48 -15.67 -36.59
CA ALA A 290 -86.82 -15.82 -36.03
C ALA A 290 -87.87 -15.10 -36.89
N LYS A 291 -87.58 -13.85 -37.31
CA LYS A 291 -88.48 -13.09 -38.18
C LYS A 291 -88.68 -13.73 -39.56
N ILE A 292 -87.63 -14.31 -40.15
CA ILE A 292 -87.75 -15.07 -41.41
C ILE A 292 -88.67 -16.27 -41.22
N HIS A 293 -88.47 -17.01 -40.12
CA HIS A 293 -89.32 -18.16 -39.80
C HIS A 293 -90.80 -17.74 -39.65
N ASP A 294 -91.08 -16.65 -38.93
CA ASP A 294 -92.45 -16.12 -38.79
C ASP A 294 -93.08 -15.80 -40.16
N LEU A 295 -92.34 -15.11 -41.05
CA LEU A 295 -92.80 -14.80 -42.41
C LEU A 295 -92.97 -16.04 -43.28
N GLU A 296 -92.12 -17.06 -43.10
CA GLU A 296 -92.28 -18.34 -43.79
C GLU A 296 -93.54 -19.06 -43.34
N MET A 297 -93.86 -19.05 -42.05
CA MET A 297 -95.09 -19.60 -41.49
C MET A 297 -96.33 -18.84 -41.98
N GLU A 298 -96.27 -17.51 -42.08
CA GLU A 298 -97.32 -16.69 -42.68
C GLU A 298 -97.53 -17.06 -44.17
N ARG A 299 -96.46 -17.12 -44.95
CA ARG A 299 -96.49 -17.52 -46.38
C ARG A 299 -97.01 -18.95 -46.56
N GLU A 300 -96.67 -19.88 -45.68
CA GLU A 300 -97.26 -21.22 -45.67
C GLU A 300 -98.75 -21.20 -45.33
N GLY A 301 -99.16 -20.40 -44.34
CA GLY A 301 -100.56 -20.18 -44.01
C GLY A 301 -101.36 -19.64 -45.19
N GLU A 302 -100.83 -18.64 -45.89
CA GLU A 302 -101.43 -18.09 -47.11
C GLU A 302 -101.51 -19.12 -48.23
N ARG A 303 -100.46 -19.92 -48.44
CA ARG A 303 -100.46 -21.02 -49.42
C ARG A 303 -101.54 -22.06 -49.13
N ARG A 304 -101.64 -22.53 -47.89
CA ARG A 304 -102.70 -23.47 -47.47
C ARG A 304 -104.09 -22.87 -47.72
N ARG A 305 -104.30 -21.59 -47.41
CA ARG A 305 -105.55 -20.88 -47.69
C ARG A 305 -105.88 -20.80 -49.18
N LEU A 306 -104.87 -20.56 -50.02
CA LEU A 306 -105.05 -20.57 -51.47
C LEU A 306 -105.42 -21.98 -51.97
N GLU A 307 -104.78 -23.02 -51.45
CA GLU A 307 -105.11 -24.41 -51.75
C GLU A 307 -106.56 -24.73 -51.35
N GLU A 308 -106.98 -24.37 -50.13
CA GLU A 308 -108.36 -24.51 -49.66
C GLU A 308 -109.36 -23.79 -50.59
N LEU A 309 -109.10 -22.54 -50.95
CA LEU A 309 -109.96 -21.77 -51.87
C LEU A 309 -110.00 -22.36 -53.29
N LEU A 310 -108.89 -22.95 -53.77
CA LEU A 310 -108.85 -23.64 -55.05
C LEU A 310 -109.67 -24.93 -55.01
N GLU A 311 -109.59 -25.69 -53.93
CA GLU A 311 -110.42 -26.88 -53.70
C GLU A 311 -111.91 -26.52 -53.62
N GLU A 312 -112.26 -25.50 -52.85
CA GLU A 312 -113.62 -24.97 -52.78
C GLU A 312 -114.14 -24.53 -54.15
N ASN A 313 -113.32 -23.81 -54.93
CA ASN A 313 -113.68 -23.36 -56.28
C ASN A 313 -113.87 -24.55 -57.22
N LEU A 314 -113.00 -25.56 -57.17
CA LEU A 314 -113.15 -26.78 -57.96
C LEU A 314 -114.44 -27.55 -57.58
N LEU A 315 -114.76 -27.66 -56.29
CA LEU A 315 -116.00 -28.28 -55.83
C LEU A 315 -117.23 -27.50 -56.30
N LEU A 316 -117.19 -26.17 -56.27
CA LEU A 316 -118.25 -25.32 -56.81
C LEU A 316 -118.40 -25.50 -58.33
N GLU A 317 -117.31 -25.56 -59.09
CA GLU A 317 -117.33 -25.84 -60.53
C GLU A 317 -117.90 -27.23 -60.84
N LEU A 318 -117.52 -28.25 -60.07
CA LEU A 318 -118.06 -29.61 -60.20
C LEU A 318 -119.55 -29.63 -59.86
N GLY A 319 -119.97 -28.98 -58.78
CA GLY A 319 -121.37 -28.83 -58.40
C GLY A 319 -122.18 -28.09 -59.46
N GLN A 320 -121.63 -27.02 -60.05
CA GLN A 320 -122.25 -26.31 -61.17
C GLN A 320 -122.39 -27.21 -62.41
N LYS A 321 -121.34 -27.94 -62.78
CA LYS A 321 -121.39 -28.90 -63.90
C LYS A 321 -122.41 -30.02 -63.65
N GLN A 322 -122.47 -30.55 -62.44
CA GLN A 322 -123.45 -31.56 -62.04
C GLN A 322 -124.87 -31.01 -62.14
N SER A 323 -125.14 -29.83 -61.57
CA SER A 323 -126.45 -29.16 -61.67
C SER A 323 -126.85 -28.86 -63.12
N MET A 324 -125.90 -28.43 -63.96
CA MET A 324 -126.13 -28.24 -65.39
C MET A 324 -126.45 -29.56 -66.10
N ASN A 325 -125.75 -30.66 -65.77
CA ASN A 325 -126.02 -31.99 -66.31
C ASN A 325 -127.38 -32.55 -65.86
N GLU A 326 -127.75 -32.36 -64.60
CA GLU A 326 -129.07 -32.71 -64.06
C GLU A 326 -130.17 -31.92 -64.76
N SER A 327 -129.96 -30.61 -64.98
CA SER A 327 -130.90 -29.76 -65.74
C SER A 327 -131.04 -30.23 -67.19
N ALA A 328 -129.94 -30.64 -67.83
CA ALA A 328 -129.97 -31.22 -69.18
C ALA A 328 -130.68 -32.60 -69.20
N HIS A 329 -130.46 -33.43 -68.17
CA HIS A 329 -131.12 -34.73 -68.03
C HIS A 329 -132.62 -34.59 -67.79
N LEU A 330 -133.05 -33.70 -66.90
CA LEU A 330 -134.46 -33.35 -66.70
C LEU A 330 -135.08 -32.76 -67.97
N GLY A 331 -134.33 -31.93 -68.72
CA GLY A 331 -134.73 -31.47 -70.05
C GLY A 331 -134.99 -32.64 -71.01
N TRP A 332 -134.10 -33.64 -71.03
CA TRP A 332 -134.28 -34.86 -71.83
C TRP A 332 -135.46 -35.71 -71.36
N GLU A 333 -135.67 -35.88 -70.05
CA GLU A 333 -136.82 -36.62 -69.51
C GLU A 333 -138.15 -35.96 -69.86
N LEU A 334 -138.23 -34.63 -69.78
CA LEU A 334 -139.39 -33.87 -70.25
C LEU A 334 -139.63 -34.09 -71.76
N GLU A 335 -138.57 -34.20 -72.55
CA GLU A 335 -138.63 -34.47 -73.99
C GLU A 335 -139.01 -35.93 -74.32
N GLN A 336 -138.65 -36.88 -73.47
CA GLN A 336 -139.08 -38.29 -73.56
C GLN A 336 -140.53 -38.49 -73.11
N LEU A 337 -140.96 -37.82 -72.05
CA LEU A 337 -142.37 -37.79 -71.64
C LEU A 337 -143.25 -37.10 -72.70
N SER A 338 -142.70 -36.12 -73.42
CA SER A 338 -143.33 -35.55 -74.61
C SER A 338 -143.41 -36.53 -75.81
N LYS A 339 -142.55 -37.54 -75.91
CA LYS A 339 -142.51 -38.53 -77.01
C LYS A 339 -143.23 -39.84 -76.71
N ASN A 340 -143.42 -40.19 -75.45
CA ASN A 340 -144.02 -41.46 -75.02
C ASN A 340 -145.52 -41.36 -74.66
N HIS A 341 -146.20 -40.29 -75.04
CA HIS A 341 -147.66 -40.23 -75.03
C HIS A 341 -148.22 -40.67 -76.39
N ASP A 342 -148.19 -41.97 -76.67
CA ASP A 342 -149.19 -42.65 -77.50
C ASP A 342 -148.96 -44.17 -77.53
N GLY A 343 -149.91 -44.89 -76.92
CA GLY A 343 -150.11 -46.32 -77.19
C GLY A 343 -150.81 -47.04 -76.05
N PRO A 344 -151.99 -47.66 -76.29
CA PRO A 344 -152.52 -48.62 -75.32
C PRO A 344 -152.64 -50.05 -75.88
N ALA A 345 -152.45 -50.99 -74.93
CA ALA A 345 -152.89 -52.39 -74.88
C ALA A 345 -152.19 -53.38 -75.84
N SER A 346 -151.94 -54.67 -75.53
CA SER A 346 -152.64 -55.69 -74.74
C SER A 346 -151.69 -56.91 -74.63
N GLU A 347 -151.40 -57.50 -73.47
CA GLU A 347 -152.02 -58.72 -72.90
C GLU A 347 -151.96 -60.03 -73.74
N SER A 348 -151.32 -61.10 -73.22
CA SER A 348 -151.88 -62.48 -73.20
C SER A 348 -151.01 -63.49 -72.43
N ARG A 349 -151.67 -64.45 -71.75
CA ARG A 349 -151.16 -65.47 -70.79
C ARG A 349 -151.26 -66.90 -71.34
N LYS A 350 -150.46 -67.83 -70.78
CA LYS A 350 -150.67 -69.29 -70.40
C LYS A 350 -149.29 -70.01 -70.38
N SER A 351 -148.90 -71.00 -69.58
CA SER A 351 -149.44 -71.81 -68.47
C SER A 351 -148.21 -72.48 -67.79
N LEU A 352 -147.96 -72.27 -66.48
CA LEU A 352 -146.62 -72.18 -65.88
C LEU A 352 -146.21 -73.32 -64.90
N VAL A 353 -147.07 -74.26 -64.53
CA VAL A 353 -146.88 -74.92 -63.22
C VAL A 353 -146.16 -76.28 -63.25
N HIS A 354 -146.04 -76.97 -64.39
CA HIS A 354 -145.41 -78.30 -64.42
C HIS A 354 -143.93 -78.32 -64.90
N GLU A 355 -143.50 -77.32 -65.68
CA GLU A 355 -142.08 -77.17 -66.11
C GLU A 355 -141.19 -76.51 -65.04
N LEU A 356 -141.76 -75.70 -64.15
CA LEU A 356 -141.01 -75.03 -63.09
C LEU A 356 -140.41 -76.02 -62.08
N ASN A 357 -141.03 -77.18 -61.83
CA ASN A 357 -140.60 -78.04 -60.72
C ASN A 357 -139.37 -78.91 -61.06
N GLU A 358 -139.24 -79.35 -62.32
CA GLU A 358 -138.02 -80.03 -62.80
C GLU A 358 -136.88 -79.04 -63.13
N GLY A 359 -137.21 -77.85 -63.64
CA GLY A 359 -136.24 -76.79 -63.94
C GLY A 359 -135.62 -76.15 -62.70
N VAL A 360 -136.40 -75.95 -61.64
CA VAL A 360 -135.90 -75.41 -60.36
C VAL A 360 -134.93 -76.41 -59.69
N SER A 361 -135.25 -77.70 -59.69
CA SER A 361 -134.39 -78.72 -59.05
C SER A 361 -133.02 -78.88 -59.75
N SER A 362 -132.97 -78.81 -61.08
CA SER A 362 -131.71 -78.83 -61.86
C SER A 362 -130.88 -77.54 -61.71
N ARG A 363 -131.55 -76.39 -61.61
CA ARG A 363 -130.88 -75.09 -61.45
C ARG A 363 -130.34 -74.88 -60.05
N VAL A 364 -131.02 -75.38 -59.01
CA VAL A 364 -130.54 -75.35 -57.63
C VAL A 364 -129.25 -76.17 -57.48
N LEU A 365 -129.17 -77.39 -58.00
CA LEU A 365 -127.95 -78.21 -57.92
C LEU A 365 -126.75 -77.60 -58.67
N LYS A 366 -126.98 -76.94 -59.81
CA LYS A 366 -125.91 -76.22 -60.53
C LYS A 366 -125.41 -75.00 -59.74
N LEU A 367 -126.35 -74.20 -59.23
CA LEU A 367 -126.00 -73.05 -58.37
C LEU A 367 -125.29 -73.49 -57.09
N GLU A 368 -125.67 -74.63 -56.51
CA GLU A 368 -124.99 -75.17 -55.34
C GLU A 368 -123.56 -75.66 -55.63
N LYS A 369 -123.29 -76.17 -56.84
CA LYS A 369 -121.94 -76.54 -57.26
C LYS A 369 -121.10 -75.31 -57.55
N GLU A 370 -121.63 -74.36 -58.31
CA GLU A 370 -120.98 -73.07 -58.62
C GLU A 370 -120.70 -72.27 -57.34
N ASN A 371 -121.61 -72.27 -56.36
CA ASN A 371 -121.41 -71.57 -55.10
C ASN A 371 -120.28 -72.22 -54.26
N ARG A 372 -120.16 -73.56 -54.25
CA ARG A 372 -119.01 -74.24 -53.62
C ARG A 372 -117.69 -73.95 -54.35
N GLU A 373 -117.69 -73.89 -55.68
CA GLU A 373 -116.49 -73.57 -56.47
C GLU A 373 -116.06 -72.11 -56.32
N LEU A 374 -117.02 -71.18 -56.23
CA LEU A 374 -116.76 -69.76 -55.94
C LEU A 374 -116.23 -69.58 -54.51
N GLN A 375 -116.81 -70.29 -53.52
CA GLN A 375 -116.30 -70.27 -52.15
C GLN A 375 -114.85 -70.78 -52.08
N ALA A 376 -114.53 -71.91 -52.73
CA ALA A 376 -113.17 -72.43 -52.78
C ALA A 376 -112.19 -71.49 -53.51
N SER A 377 -112.67 -70.73 -54.50
CA SER A 377 -111.84 -69.75 -55.23
C SER A 377 -111.61 -68.49 -54.39
N ILE A 378 -112.61 -68.06 -53.61
CA ILE A 378 -112.47 -66.95 -52.65
C ILE A 378 -111.51 -67.33 -51.53
N GLU A 379 -111.56 -68.56 -51.01
CA GLU A 379 -110.60 -69.04 -50.00
C GLU A 379 -109.17 -69.06 -50.54
N ARG A 380 -108.95 -69.59 -51.75
CA ARG A 380 -107.63 -69.53 -52.41
C ARG A 380 -107.13 -68.10 -52.62
N LEU A 381 -107.98 -67.19 -53.10
CA LEU A 381 -107.60 -65.79 -53.27
C LEU A 381 -107.30 -65.09 -51.94
N LYS A 382 -107.97 -65.46 -50.85
CA LYS A 382 -107.68 -64.94 -49.51
C LYS A 382 -106.31 -65.42 -49.02
N GLU A 383 -106.01 -66.71 -49.21
CA GLU A 383 -104.70 -67.28 -48.88
C GLU A 383 -103.58 -66.63 -49.70
N GLU A 384 -103.78 -66.44 -51.01
CA GLU A 384 -102.83 -65.74 -51.88
C GLU A 384 -102.64 -64.26 -51.47
N ASN A 385 -103.71 -63.57 -51.05
CA ASN A 385 -103.61 -62.20 -50.56
C ASN A 385 -102.82 -62.12 -49.25
N GLN A 386 -103.05 -63.05 -48.32
CA GLN A 386 -102.29 -63.15 -47.07
C GLN A 386 -100.81 -63.39 -47.36
N LEU A 387 -100.50 -64.30 -48.27
CA LEU A 387 -99.12 -64.64 -48.62
C LEU A 387 -98.41 -63.47 -49.34
N LEU A 388 -99.11 -62.71 -50.19
CA LEU A 388 -98.58 -61.49 -50.79
C LEU A 388 -98.36 -60.38 -49.75
N GLN A 389 -99.26 -60.25 -48.77
CA GLN A 389 -99.12 -59.27 -47.70
C GLN A 389 -97.92 -59.60 -46.79
N GLU A 390 -97.73 -60.89 -46.47
CA GLU A 390 -96.54 -61.38 -45.76
C GLU A 390 -95.26 -61.14 -46.56
N GLN A 391 -95.26 -61.41 -47.87
CA GLN A 391 -94.11 -61.13 -48.74
C GLN A 391 -93.78 -59.63 -48.80
N GLN A 392 -94.78 -58.76 -48.90
CA GLN A 392 -94.57 -57.30 -48.90
C GLN A 392 -94.00 -56.78 -47.58
N LEU A 393 -94.44 -57.33 -46.45
CA LEU A 393 -93.87 -57.00 -45.15
C LEU A 393 -92.41 -57.49 -45.06
N HIS A 394 -92.14 -58.71 -45.51
CA HIS A 394 -90.80 -59.27 -45.49
C HIS A 394 -89.81 -58.50 -46.39
N THR A 395 -90.23 -58.07 -47.59
CA THR A 395 -89.38 -57.24 -48.46
C THR A 395 -89.13 -55.87 -47.86
N GLN A 396 -90.13 -55.23 -47.23
CA GLN A 396 -89.93 -53.97 -46.54
C GLN A 396 -89.00 -54.09 -45.32
N GLU A 397 -89.04 -55.20 -44.59
CA GLU A 397 -88.11 -55.48 -43.50
C GLU A 397 -86.68 -55.64 -44.01
N LEU A 398 -86.48 -56.43 -45.07
CA LEU A 398 -85.17 -56.59 -45.71
C LEU A 398 -84.62 -55.25 -46.26
N ASP A 399 -85.47 -54.41 -46.85
CA ASP A 399 -85.05 -53.10 -47.35
C ASP A 399 -84.63 -52.15 -46.20
N ARG A 400 -85.35 -52.19 -45.07
CA ARG A 400 -84.97 -51.41 -43.88
C ARG A 400 -83.67 -51.90 -43.27
N GLU A 401 -83.47 -53.21 -43.21
CA GLU A 401 -82.22 -53.81 -42.72
C GLU A 401 -81.04 -53.47 -43.66
N ASN A 402 -81.22 -53.56 -44.98
CA ASN A 402 -80.20 -53.20 -45.96
C ASN A 402 -79.84 -51.71 -45.90
N GLN A 403 -80.82 -50.81 -45.77
CA GLN A 403 -80.58 -49.38 -45.60
C GLN A 403 -79.88 -49.08 -44.26
N SER A 404 -80.26 -49.77 -43.18
CA SER A 404 -79.60 -49.64 -41.88
C SER A 404 -78.15 -50.09 -41.94
N LEU A 405 -77.86 -51.25 -42.55
CA LEU A 405 -76.50 -51.77 -42.71
C LEU A 405 -75.65 -50.87 -43.60
N SER A 406 -76.19 -50.38 -44.73
CA SER A 406 -75.49 -49.48 -45.64
C SER A 406 -75.13 -48.14 -44.97
N ASN A 407 -76.06 -47.58 -44.19
CA ASN A 407 -75.81 -46.34 -43.44
C ASN A 407 -74.80 -46.56 -42.31
N GLN A 408 -74.80 -47.73 -41.65
CA GLN A 408 -73.80 -48.07 -40.64
C GLN A 408 -72.40 -48.22 -41.27
N THR A 409 -72.27 -48.93 -42.38
CA THR A 409 -70.96 -49.09 -43.06
C THR A 409 -70.41 -47.76 -43.56
N LEU A 410 -71.24 -46.93 -44.20
CA LEU A 410 -70.85 -45.58 -44.65
C LEU A 410 -70.47 -44.67 -43.48
N GLY A 411 -71.22 -44.75 -42.36
CA GLY A 411 -70.92 -44.00 -41.15
C GLY A 411 -69.58 -44.40 -40.52
N GLU A 412 -69.28 -45.70 -40.47
CA GLU A 412 -67.98 -46.20 -39.99
C GLU A 412 -66.81 -45.80 -40.89
N GLU A 413 -66.98 -45.83 -42.20
CA GLU A 413 -65.98 -45.40 -43.17
C GLU A 413 -65.68 -43.91 -43.06
N LEU A 414 -66.71 -43.06 -43.00
CA LEU A 414 -66.55 -41.61 -42.79
C LEU A 414 -65.88 -41.29 -41.45
N LEU A 415 -66.16 -42.04 -40.39
CA LEU A 415 -65.54 -41.83 -39.08
C LEU A 415 -64.06 -42.25 -39.10
N LYS A 416 -63.73 -43.35 -39.79
CA LYS A 416 -62.33 -43.78 -40.02
C LYS A 416 -61.56 -42.76 -40.86
N GLU A 417 -62.15 -42.24 -41.95
CA GLU A 417 -61.54 -41.20 -42.77
C GLU A 417 -61.34 -39.90 -42.00
N LYS A 418 -62.34 -39.46 -41.22
CA LYS A 418 -62.22 -38.29 -40.34
C LYS A 418 -61.06 -38.46 -39.36
N GLN A 419 -60.97 -39.61 -38.69
CA GLN A 419 -59.88 -39.88 -37.76
C GLN A 419 -58.52 -39.94 -38.47
N ASN A 420 -58.45 -40.46 -39.68
CA ASN A 420 -57.21 -40.49 -40.48
C ASN A 420 -56.78 -39.09 -40.89
N LEU A 421 -57.71 -38.26 -41.39
CA LEU A 421 -57.43 -36.86 -41.72
C LEU A 421 -57.04 -36.04 -40.49
N GLU A 422 -57.66 -36.28 -39.33
CA GLU A 422 -57.25 -35.65 -38.07
C GLU A 422 -55.82 -36.05 -37.69
N ARG A 423 -55.47 -37.34 -37.79
CA ARG A 423 -54.10 -37.83 -37.54
C ARG A 423 -53.09 -37.22 -38.51
N GLU A 424 -53.42 -37.15 -39.80
CA GLU A 424 -52.56 -36.54 -40.83
C GLU A 424 -52.37 -35.03 -40.58
N MET A 425 -53.43 -34.31 -40.23
CA MET A 425 -53.35 -32.90 -39.87
C MET A 425 -52.50 -32.67 -38.62
N HIS A 426 -52.62 -33.52 -37.61
CA HIS A 426 -51.77 -33.46 -36.42
C HIS A 426 -50.31 -33.80 -36.75
N ALA A 427 -50.06 -34.79 -37.60
CA ALA A 427 -48.73 -35.15 -38.05
C ALA A 427 -48.08 -34.01 -38.85
N LEU A 428 -48.80 -33.41 -39.81
CA LEU A 428 -48.30 -32.28 -40.60
C LEU A 428 -48.05 -31.02 -39.76
N ARG A 429 -48.88 -30.77 -38.75
CA ARG A 429 -48.65 -29.67 -37.79
C ARG A 429 -47.40 -29.93 -36.96
N ALA A 430 -47.23 -31.15 -36.43
CA ALA A 430 -46.04 -31.52 -35.68
C ALA A 430 -44.77 -31.45 -36.55
N ASP A 431 -44.85 -31.88 -37.81
CA ASP A 431 -43.73 -31.85 -38.75
C ASP A 431 -43.36 -30.42 -39.13
N LYS A 432 -44.33 -29.55 -39.43
CA LYS A 432 -44.09 -28.11 -39.65
C LYS A 432 -43.52 -27.41 -38.41
N ASP A 433 -44.05 -27.73 -37.23
CA ASP A 433 -43.55 -27.19 -35.96
C ASP A 433 -42.11 -27.65 -35.67
N CYS A 434 -41.77 -28.90 -36.00
CA CYS A 434 -40.40 -29.40 -35.91
C CYS A 434 -39.48 -28.72 -36.93
N GLN A 435 -39.94 -28.58 -38.17
CA GLN A 435 -39.15 -28.05 -39.29
C GLN A 435 -38.85 -26.55 -39.13
N VAL A 436 -39.70 -25.78 -38.45
CA VAL A 436 -39.46 -24.34 -38.21
C VAL A 436 -38.76 -24.11 -36.87
N ARG A 437 -39.23 -24.75 -35.80
CA ARG A 437 -38.83 -24.39 -34.43
C ARG A 437 -37.51 -25.03 -34.01
N LEU A 438 -37.18 -26.24 -34.51
CA LEU A 438 -35.90 -26.88 -34.17
C LEU A 438 -34.69 -26.17 -34.79
N PRO A 439 -34.70 -25.77 -36.09
CA PRO A 439 -33.57 -25.04 -36.67
C PRO A 439 -33.41 -23.64 -36.08
N LEU A 440 -34.51 -22.93 -35.80
CA LEU A 440 -34.46 -21.64 -35.11
C LEU A 440 -33.82 -21.77 -33.72
N ARG A 441 -34.27 -22.74 -32.93
CA ARG A 441 -33.69 -22.99 -31.60
C ARG A 441 -32.21 -23.41 -31.69
N PHE A 442 -31.84 -24.17 -32.71
CA PHE A 442 -30.45 -24.57 -32.93
C PHE A 442 -29.58 -23.38 -33.32
N SER A 443 -30.05 -22.51 -34.22
CA SER A 443 -29.38 -21.25 -34.58
C SER A 443 -29.26 -20.31 -33.39
N GLU A 444 -30.32 -20.13 -32.59
CA GLU A 444 -30.27 -19.34 -31.36
C GLU A 444 -29.28 -19.93 -30.34
N GLN A 445 -29.25 -21.25 -30.15
CA GLN A 445 -28.27 -21.90 -29.29
C GLN A 445 -26.84 -21.72 -29.80
N GLN A 446 -26.62 -21.79 -31.11
CA GLN A 446 -25.32 -21.53 -31.71
C GLN A 446 -24.88 -20.08 -31.49
N HIS A 447 -25.73 -19.10 -31.80
CA HIS A 447 -25.42 -17.69 -31.59
C HIS A 447 -25.19 -17.34 -30.12
N LEU A 448 -25.98 -17.89 -29.20
CA LEU A 448 -25.75 -17.75 -27.77
C LEU A 448 -24.42 -18.38 -27.35
N SER A 449 -24.09 -19.57 -27.88
CA SER A 449 -22.82 -20.24 -27.58
C SER A 449 -21.61 -19.45 -28.09
N GLU A 450 -21.71 -18.84 -29.27
CA GLU A 450 -20.68 -17.99 -29.88
C GLU A 450 -20.52 -16.67 -29.11
N ALA A 451 -21.63 -16.04 -28.73
CA ALA A 451 -21.62 -14.83 -27.90
C ALA A 451 -21.00 -15.10 -26.51
N VAL A 452 -21.33 -16.23 -25.88
CA VAL A 452 -20.72 -16.64 -24.62
C VAL A 452 -19.22 -16.89 -24.77
N LYS A 453 -18.78 -17.58 -25.85
CA LYS A 453 -17.36 -17.78 -26.13
C LYS A 453 -16.63 -16.46 -26.34
N ALA A 454 -17.17 -15.54 -27.15
CA ALA A 454 -16.57 -14.23 -27.39
C ALA A 454 -16.47 -13.38 -26.11
N LEU A 455 -17.49 -13.44 -25.23
CA LEU A 455 -17.44 -12.78 -23.92
C LEU A 455 -16.42 -13.43 -22.99
N GLN A 456 -16.30 -14.75 -23.00
CA GLN A 456 -15.28 -15.48 -22.22
C GLN A 456 -13.87 -15.13 -22.71
N GLU A 457 -13.61 -15.11 -24.01
CA GLU A 457 -12.32 -14.71 -24.58
C GLU A 457 -11.98 -13.24 -24.27
N ARG A 458 -12.97 -12.34 -24.31
CA ARG A 458 -12.78 -10.94 -23.94
C ARG A 458 -12.50 -10.78 -22.44
N ALA A 459 -13.20 -11.53 -21.59
CA ALA A 459 -12.95 -11.53 -20.15
C ALA A 459 -11.56 -12.12 -19.84
N GLN A 460 -11.20 -13.25 -20.45
CA GLN A 460 -9.89 -13.90 -20.31
C GLN A 460 -8.78 -12.97 -20.77
N SER A 461 -8.84 -12.41 -21.98
CA SER A 461 -7.83 -11.46 -22.47
C SER A 461 -7.69 -10.22 -21.59
N SER A 462 -8.79 -9.68 -21.06
CA SER A 462 -8.74 -8.56 -20.11
C SER A 462 -8.11 -8.95 -18.77
N SER A 463 -8.36 -10.17 -18.28
CA SER A 463 -7.76 -10.69 -17.05
C SER A 463 -6.27 -11.00 -17.23
N GLU A 464 -5.88 -11.59 -18.36
CA GLU A 464 -4.49 -11.85 -18.72
C GLU A 464 -3.71 -10.56 -18.91
N ALA A 465 -4.30 -9.53 -19.54
CA ALA A 465 -3.67 -8.22 -19.66
C ALA A 465 -3.39 -7.60 -18.28
N ARG A 466 -4.37 -7.67 -17.35
CA ARG A 466 -4.19 -7.21 -15.96
C ARG A 466 -3.12 -8.01 -15.21
N VAL A 467 -3.06 -9.33 -15.41
CA VAL A 467 -2.03 -10.18 -14.80
C VAL A 467 -0.65 -9.83 -15.36
N ARG A 468 -0.49 -9.68 -16.68
CA ARG A 468 0.78 -9.26 -17.30
C ARG A 468 1.23 -7.88 -16.83
N GLU A 469 0.31 -6.93 -16.68
CA GLU A 469 0.61 -5.60 -16.13
C GLU A 469 1.05 -5.69 -14.66
N ALA A 470 0.37 -6.50 -13.85
CA ALA A 470 0.74 -6.73 -12.45
C ALA A 470 2.11 -7.42 -12.34
N GLU A 471 2.39 -8.42 -13.18
CA GLU A 471 3.69 -9.09 -13.25
C GLU A 471 4.80 -8.14 -13.68
N ALA A 472 4.56 -7.27 -14.67
CA ALA A 472 5.52 -6.26 -15.10
C ALA A 472 5.82 -5.27 -13.97
N LYS A 473 4.78 -4.79 -13.26
CA LYS A 473 4.94 -3.94 -12.07
C LYS A 473 5.70 -4.67 -10.96
N ASN A 474 5.43 -5.95 -10.72
CA ASN A 474 6.16 -6.74 -9.73
C ASN A 474 7.64 -6.92 -10.10
N ARG A 475 7.96 -7.16 -11.38
CA ARG A 475 9.35 -7.22 -11.85
C ARG A 475 10.07 -5.89 -11.63
N LEU A 476 9.44 -4.76 -11.95
CA LEU A 476 9.99 -3.43 -11.69
C LEU A 476 10.17 -3.16 -10.19
N LEU A 477 9.22 -3.56 -9.36
CA LEU A 477 9.35 -3.46 -7.90
C LEU A 477 10.51 -4.31 -7.40
N HIS A 478 10.64 -5.55 -7.84
CA HIS A 478 11.79 -6.40 -7.49
C HIS A 478 13.12 -5.77 -7.90
N GLN A 479 13.21 -5.21 -9.12
CA GLN A 479 14.40 -4.47 -9.57
C GLN A 479 14.68 -3.26 -8.68
N SER A 480 13.65 -2.48 -8.32
CA SER A 480 13.82 -1.33 -7.43
C SER A 480 14.26 -1.72 -6.02
N VAL A 481 13.79 -2.87 -5.52
CA VAL A 481 14.18 -3.42 -4.21
C VAL A 481 15.61 -3.94 -4.26
N THR A 482 16.03 -4.60 -5.34
CA THR A 482 17.42 -5.03 -5.51
C THR A 482 18.36 -3.83 -5.64
N ASP A 483 17.97 -2.79 -6.37
CA ASP A 483 18.75 -1.56 -6.51
C ASP A 483 18.82 -0.78 -5.20
N ALA A 484 17.73 -0.73 -4.44
CA ALA A 484 17.73 -0.15 -3.10
C ALA A 484 18.61 -0.97 -2.15
N GLY A 485 18.56 -2.31 -2.25
CA GLY A 485 19.40 -3.23 -1.49
C GLY A 485 20.90 -3.06 -1.78
N SER A 486 21.28 -2.92 -3.05
CA SER A 486 22.68 -2.69 -3.44
C SER A 486 23.17 -1.31 -2.99
N ARG A 487 22.31 -0.27 -3.08
CA ARG A 487 22.61 1.06 -2.52
C ARG A 487 22.76 1.03 -1.01
N LEU A 488 21.90 0.32 -0.29
CA LEU A 488 22.02 0.14 1.16
C LEU A 488 23.33 -0.57 1.51
N ALA A 489 23.67 -1.66 0.83
CA ALA A 489 24.95 -2.36 1.05
C ALA A 489 26.16 -1.46 0.80
N SER A 490 26.11 -0.60 -0.23
CA SER A 490 27.16 0.39 -0.50
C SER A 490 27.26 1.45 0.61
N LEU A 491 26.13 1.97 1.08
CA LEU A 491 26.10 2.93 2.18
C LEU A 491 26.55 2.31 3.51
N GLU A 492 26.21 1.05 3.78
CA GLU A 492 26.69 0.30 4.94
C GLU A 492 28.21 0.08 4.88
N ALA A 493 28.77 -0.24 3.71
CA ALA A 493 30.21 -0.33 3.51
C ALA A 493 30.90 1.03 3.73
N GLN A 494 30.34 2.11 3.19
CA GLN A 494 30.85 3.47 3.44
C GLN A 494 30.79 3.84 4.92
N LEU A 495 29.70 3.49 5.62
CA LEU A 495 29.57 3.73 7.06
C LEU A 495 30.63 2.97 7.86
N LYS A 496 30.92 1.71 7.49
CA LYS A 496 32.00 0.93 8.11
C LYS A 496 33.36 1.61 7.93
N VAL A 497 33.71 1.99 6.70
CA VAL A 497 34.98 2.70 6.44
C VAL A 497 35.06 4.00 7.25
N VAL A 498 34.02 4.81 7.27
CA VAL A 498 33.99 6.06 8.06
C VAL A 498 34.08 5.77 9.57
N SER A 499 33.47 4.68 10.05
CA SER A 499 33.57 4.28 11.46
C SER A 499 34.99 3.83 11.84
N GLU A 500 35.65 3.07 10.96
CA GLU A 500 37.05 2.64 11.11
C GLU A 500 37.99 3.84 11.08
N GLU A 501 37.78 4.79 10.16
CA GLU A 501 38.53 6.05 10.11
C GLU A 501 38.33 6.87 11.41
N ALA A 502 37.11 6.95 11.93
CA ALA A 502 36.81 7.64 13.18
C ALA A 502 37.45 6.95 14.41
N GLU A 503 37.56 5.63 14.40
CA GLU A 503 38.29 4.87 15.42
C GLU A 503 39.80 5.11 15.32
N CYS A 504 40.35 5.07 14.11
CA CYS A 504 41.76 5.35 13.86
C CYS A 504 42.16 6.78 14.26
N LEU A 505 41.28 7.76 14.03
CA LEU A 505 41.46 9.14 14.51
C LEU A 505 41.38 9.23 16.04
N ARG A 506 40.48 8.47 16.69
CA ARG A 506 40.40 8.38 18.16
C ARG A 506 41.67 7.79 18.77
N GLU A 507 42.21 6.72 18.19
CA GLU A 507 43.47 6.11 18.64
C GLU A 507 44.66 7.06 18.46
N ARG A 508 44.72 7.79 17.34
CA ARG A 508 45.74 8.83 17.12
C ARG A 508 45.61 9.95 18.15
N ALA A 509 44.40 10.41 18.45
CA ALA A 509 44.16 11.40 19.50
C ALA A 509 44.64 10.89 20.87
N GLY A 510 44.31 9.64 21.23
CA GLY A 510 44.78 9.00 22.46
C GLY A 510 46.31 8.96 22.57
N ARG A 511 47.00 8.53 21.50
CA ARG A 511 48.47 8.56 21.44
C ARG A 511 49.03 9.97 21.58
N CYS A 512 48.41 10.98 20.96
CA CYS A 512 48.83 12.37 21.14
C CYS A 512 48.67 12.84 22.60
N GLU A 513 47.59 12.46 23.29
CA GLU A 513 47.42 12.77 24.71
C GLU A 513 48.47 12.06 25.59
N GLU A 514 48.84 10.81 25.28
CA GLU A 514 49.91 10.10 25.97
C GLU A 514 51.26 10.81 25.81
N VAL A 515 51.62 11.18 24.58
CA VAL A 515 52.83 11.95 24.30
C VAL A 515 52.81 13.30 25.02
N GLN A 516 51.67 13.97 25.11
CA GLN A 516 51.52 15.21 25.90
C GLN A 516 51.74 14.96 27.40
N ARG A 517 51.23 13.85 27.96
CA ARG A 517 51.46 13.47 29.36
C ARG A 517 52.94 13.18 29.62
N GLU A 518 53.61 12.49 28.70
CA GLU A 518 55.05 12.21 28.77
C GLU A 518 55.88 13.48 28.66
N ALA A 519 55.55 14.37 27.72
CA ALA A 519 56.18 15.68 27.59
C ALA A 519 56.06 16.51 28.87
N ALA A 520 54.86 16.60 29.45
CA ALA A 520 54.65 17.28 30.73
C ALA A 520 55.43 16.63 31.89
N ARG A 521 55.61 15.31 31.89
CA ARG A 521 56.43 14.61 32.88
C ARG A 521 57.92 14.91 32.70
N LEU A 522 58.40 14.95 31.45
CA LEU A 522 59.78 15.29 31.10
C LEU A 522 60.07 16.77 31.37
N GLU A 523 59.12 17.67 31.16
CA GLU A 523 59.24 19.08 31.53
C GLU A 523 59.39 19.24 33.05
N ARG A 524 58.55 18.57 33.84
CA ARG A 524 58.68 18.59 35.30
C ARG A 524 60.01 18.03 35.78
N SER A 525 60.51 16.95 35.16
CA SER A 525 61.81 16.38 35.52
C SER A 525 62.97 17.28 35.09
N ARG A 526 62.87 17.91 33.91
CA ARG A 526 63.84 18.92 33.43
C ARG A 526 63.88 20.10 34.39
N GLU A 527 62.73 20.67 34.76
CA GLU A 527 62.67 21.76 35.73
C GLU A 527 63.25 21.36 37.09
N ALA A 528 63.00 20.13 37.56
CA ALA A 528 63.57 19.62 38.81
C ALA A 528 65.10 19.53 38.74
N LEU A 529 65.64 18.96 37.66
CA LEU A 529 67.09 18.92 37.41
C LEU A 529 67.68 20.33 37.26
N THR A 530 66.96 21.25 36.60
CA THR A 530 67.40 22.64 36.45
C THR A 530 67.45 23.36 37.79
N ARG A 531 66.48 23.10 38.69
CA ARG A 531 66.48 23.57 40.09
C ARG A 531 67.62 22.96 40.89
N GLU A 532 67.90 21.66 40.75
CA GLU A 532 69.05 21.01 41.40
C GLU A 532 70.40 21.58 40.91
N VAL A 533 70.57 21.75 39.60
CA VAL A 533 71.77 22.39 39.03
C VAL A 533 71.88 23.84 39.52
N GLY A 534 70.79 24.60 39.53
CA GLY A 534 70.75 25.96 40.08
C GLY A 534 71.14 26.03 41.56
N THR A 535 70.65 25.12 42.40
CA THR A 535 71.04 25.04 43.82
C THR A 535 72.51 24.66 44.02
N ARG A 536 73.06 23.74 43.21
CA ARG A 536 74.49 23.40 43.22
C ARG A 536 75.39 24.56 42.76
N ILE A 537 74.94 25.34 41.78
CA ILE A 537 75.63 26.56 41.32
C ILE A 537 75.59 27.65 42.41
N CYS A 538 74.46 27.81 43.12
CA CYS A 538 74.33 28.77 44.23
C CYS A 538 75.11 28.36 45.50
N ALA A 539 75.44 27.07 45.67
CA ALA A 539 76.19 26.55 46.82
C ALA A 539 77.72 26.76 46.75
N GLY A 540 78.25 27.46 45.74
CA GLY A 540 79.63 27.98 45.76
C GLY A 540 80.78 26.96 45.59
N SER A 541 80.53 25.74 45.12
CA SER A 541 81.61 24.77 44.85
C SER A 541 82.23 24.97 43.45
N TRP A 542 83.19 25.88 43.34
CA TRP A 542 83.97 26.11 42.12
C TRP A 542 85.21 25.21 42.05
N SER A 543 85.03 23.92 41.78
CA SER A 543 86.13 22.99 41.47
C SER A 543 85.72 21.93 40.44
N GLY A 544 85.10 22.37 39.34
CA GLY A 544 84.57 21.48 38.30
C GLY A 544 85.04 21.74 36.86
N TYR A 545 85.95 22.70 36.63
CA TYR A 545 86.33 23.09 35.26
C TYR A 545 87.03 21.97 34.44
N ASN A 546 87.63 20.97 35.10
CA ASN A 546 88.25 19.81 34.42
C ASN A 546 87.26 18.70 34.01
N ARG A 547 85.99 18.74 34.43
CA ARG A 547 84.95 17.78 33.98
C ARG A 547 84.04 18.31 32.87
N LEU A 548 83.95 19.64 32.67
CA LEU A 548 83.07 20.21 31.65
C LEU A 548 83.55 19.97 30.21
N ILE A 549 84.86 20.01 29.95
CA ILE A 549 85.40 19.84 28.59
C ILE A 549 85.12 18.43 28.01
N PRO A 550 85.36 17.31 28.73
CA PRO A 550 84.99 15.99 28.22
C PRO A 550 83.46 15.79 28.17
N ALA A 551 82.70 16.33 29.14
CA ALA A 551 81.25 16.26 29.12
C ALA A 551 80.63 17.03 27.93
N GLN A 552 81.22 18.15 27.54
CA GLN A 552 80.79 18.95 26.38
C GLN A 552 81.13 18.26 25.05
N LYS A 553 82.25 17.53 24.98
CA LYS A 553 82.60 16.67 23.83
C LYS A 553 81.68 15.45 23.73
N GLU A 554 81.33 14.83 24.85
CA GLU A 554 80.33 13.75 24.92
C GLU A 554 78.94 14.25 24.49
N LEU A 555 78.52 15.43 24.96
CA LEU A 555 77.27 16.07 24.52
C LEU A 555 77.26 16.39 23.01
N GLN A 556 78.37 16.90 22.46
CA GLN A 556 78.49 17.10 21.01
C GLN A 556 78.45 15.78 20.23
N ARG A 557 79.05 14.71 20.76
CA ARG A 557 79.02 13.38 20.14
C ARG A 557 77.61 12.78 20.18
N LEU A 558 76.89 12.92 21.29
CA LEU A 558 75.50 12.48 21.42
C LEU A 558 74.58 13.29 20.51
N ALA A 559 74.75 14.60 20.42
CA ALA A 559 73.99 15.44 19.48
C ALA A 559 74.25 15.05 18.02
N GLN A 560 75.49 14.68 17.66
CA GLN A 560 75.80 14.15 16.33
C GLN A 560 75.16 12.78 16.08
N GLN A 561 75.13 11.91 17.09
CA GLN A 561 74.47 10.60 16.99
C GLN A 561 72.95 10.72 16.91
N GLU A 562 72.34 11.65 17.64
CA GLU A 562 70.90 11.97 17.54
C GLU A 562 70.56 12.54 16.16
N ALA A 563 71.38 13.43 15.62
CA ALA A 563 71.22 13.93 14.25
C ALA A 563 71.32 12.80 13.22
N GLN A 564 72.31 11.91 13.35
CA GLN A 564 72.44 10.73 12.49
C GLN A 564 71.26 9.76 12.61
N ASN A 565 70.78 9.49 13.83
CA ASN A 565 69.61 8.65 14.06
C ASN A 565 68.33 9.29 13.51
N SER A 566 68.19 10.61 13.57
CA SER A 566 67.06 11.32 12.97
C SER A 566 67.06 11.23 11.45
N LEU A 567 68.24 11.33 10.82
CA LEU A 567 68.43 11.12 9.38
C LEU A 567 68.12 9.68 8.97
N LEU A 568 68.67 8.69 9.68
CA LEU A 568 68.37 7.28 9.44
C LEU A 568 66.88 6.97 9.66
N SER A 569 66.22 7.61 10.62
CA SER A 569 64.78 7.45 10.83
C SER A 569 63.97 8.06 9.68
N MET A 570 64.41 9.18 9.12
CA MET A 570 63.80 9.78 7.93
C MET A 570 63.98 8.89 6.70
N GLU A 571 65.20 8.40 6.46
CA GLU A 571 65.48 7.47 5.36
C GLU A 571 64.68 6.17 5.51
N ASN A 572 64.54 5.62 6.73
CA ASN A 572 63.68 4.46 6.98
C ASN A 572 62.20 4.74 6.73
N LEU A 573 61.71 5.94 7.06
CA LEU A 573 60.33 6.32 6.79
C LEU A 573 60.08 6.48 5.28
N GLU A 574 61.04 7.06 4.56
CA GLU A 574 60.99 7.19 3.10
C GLU A 574 61.05 5.82 2.42
N LEU A 575 61.93 4.92 2.86
CA LEU A 575 61.99 3.54 2.38
C LEU A 575 60.70 2.76 2.67
N ARG A 576 60.06 2.97 3.83
CA ARG A 576 58.75 2.36 4.13
C ARG A 576 57.67 2.88 3.19
N ARG A 577 57.61 4.20 2.96
CA ARG A 577 56.67 4.80 2.01
C ARG A 577 56.90 4.32 0.58
N SER A 578 58.16 4.19 0.14
CA SER A 578 58.46 3.66 -1.19
C SER A 578 58.11 2.17 -1.31
N MET A 579 58.36 1.37 -0.28
CA MET A 579 57.93 -0.04 -0.26
C MET A 579 56.40 -0.18 -0.25
N GLU A 580 55.69 0.67 0.48
CA GLU A 580 54.23 0.65 0.52
C GLU A 580 53.61 1.09 -0.82
N ASN A 581 54.22 2.07 -1.48
CA ASN A 581 53.87 2.44 -2.85
C ASN A 581 54.12 1.27 -3.82
N LEU A 582 55.27 0.60 -3.73
CA LEU A 582 55.59 -0.57 -4.55
C LEU A 582 54.65 -1.75 -4.29
N ARG A 583 54.26 -1.98 -3.04
CA ARG A 583 53.24 -2.97 -2.67
C ARG A 583 51.88 -2.61 -3.24
N SER A 584 51.49 -1.34 -3.19
CA SER A 584 50.23 -0.88 -3.77
C SER A 584 50.21 -1.00 -5.30
N SER A 585 51.35 -0.79 -5.99
CA SER A 585 51.45 -1.03 -7.43
C SER A 585 51.52 -2.52 -7.76
N SER A 586 52.20 -3.33 -6.94
CA SER A 586 52.27 -4.78 -7.11
C SER A 586 50.91 -5.45 -6.88
N ALA A 587 50.12 -4.98 -5.92
CA ALA A 587 48.74 -5.44 -5.70
C ALA A 587 47.80 -5.11 -6.88
N ARG A 588 48.15 -4.13 -7.72
CA ARG A 588 47.41 -3.78 -8.95
C ARG A 588 47.87 -4.56 -10.19
N LEU A 589 49.01 -5.25 -10.14
CA LEU A 589 49.47 -6.11 -11.24
C LEU A 589 48.51 -7.26 -11.56
N PRO A 590 47.96 -8.03 -10.58
CA PRO A 590 47.06 -9.13 -10.91
C PRO A 590 45.76 -8.64 -11.54
N THR A 591 45.19 -7.51 -11.07
CA THR A 591 43.97 -6.93 -11.66
C THR A 591 44.21 -6.46 -13.09
N LEU A 592 45.34 -5.82 -13.37
CA LEU A 592 45.71 -5.42 -14.74
C LEU A 592 46.00 -6.64 -15.64
N GLN A 593 46.51 -7.73 -15.06
CA GLN A 593 46.76 -8.98 -15.77
C GLN A 593 45.45 -9.71 -16.12
N GLU A 594 44.45 -9.63 -15.24
CA GLU A 594 43.09 -10.10 -15.51
C GLU A 594 42.41 -9.26 -16.60
N GLU A 595 42.49 -7.94 -16.54
CA GLU A 595 41.96 -7.03 -17.57
C GLU A 595 42.61 -7.28 -18.95
N LEU A 596 43.93 -7.54 -18.98
CA LEU A 596 44.62 -7.90 -20.22
C LEU A 596 44.17 -9.27 -20.75
N GLN A 597 43.94 -10.25 -19.88
CA GLN A 597 43.39 -11.55 -20.28
C GLN A 597 41.95 -11.43 -20.80
N GLU A 598 41.13 -10.56 -20.22
CA GLU A 598 39.78 -10.28 -20.69
C GLU A 598 39.81 -9.59 -22.06
N ALA A 599 40.62 -8.56 -22.24
CA ALA A 599 40.82 -7.92 -23.55
C ALA A 599 41.36 -8.90 -24.61
N GLN A 600 42.22 -9.86 -24.21
CA GLN A 600 42.66 -10.95 -25.10
C GLN A 600 41.55 -11.93 -25.44
N ARG A 601 40.65 -12.24 -24.50
CA ARG A 601 39.46 -13.08 -24.77
C ARG A 601 38.49 -12.35 -25.69
N GLU A 602 38.24 -11.06 -25.47
CA GLU A 602 37.38 -10.23 -26.31
C GLU A 602 37.93 -10.09 -27.74
N THR A 603 39.25 -9.89 -27.89
CA THR A 603 39.89 -9.85 -29.22
C THR A 603 39.87 -11.21 -29.91
N GLN A 604 40.05 -12.32 -29.19
CA GLN A 604 39.88 -13.67 -29.73
C GLN A 604 38.42 -13.98 -30.08
N GLU A 605 37.45 -13.49 -29.32
CA GLU A 605 36.02 -13.59 -29.64
C GLU A 605 35.65 -12.76 -30.86
N ALA A 606 36.21 -11.55 -31.00
CA ALA A 606 36.07 -10.73 -32.19
C ALA A 606 36.66 -11.44 -33.43
N GLN A 607 37.84 -12.06 -33.29
CA GLN A 607 38.45 -12.87 -34.37
C GLN A 607 37.67 -14.15 -34.68
N ARG A 608 36.95 -14.73 -33.71
CA ARG A 608 36.07 -15.90 -33.94
C ARG A 608 34.74 -15.52 -34.60
N LYS A 609 34.29 -14.27 -34.44
CA LYS A 609 33.08 -13.74 -35.07
C LYS A 609 33.28 -13.34 -36.53
N ASP A 610 34.52 -13.38 -37.04
CA ASP A 610 34.85 -13.17 -38.46
C ASP A 610 35.47 -14.44 -39.09
N PRO A 611 34.66 -15.31 -39.74
CA PRO A 611 35.18 -16.34 -40.62
C PRO A 611 34.89 -15.99 -42.10
N GLY A 612 35.94 -15.63 -42.86
CA GLY A 612 36.00 -15.89 -44.31
C GLY A 612 36.03 -14.69 -45.28
N HIS A 613 37.25 -14.40 -45.78
CA HIS A 613 37.69 -14.08 -47.18
C HIS A 613 36.67 -14.07 -48.36
N PRO A 614 37.04 -13.62 -49.59
CA PRO A 614 37.95 -12.55 -50.07
C PRO A 614 37.35 -11.76 -51.29
N GLU A 615 38.15 -10.88 -51.91
CA GLU A 615 38.10 -10.40 -53.31
C GLU A 615 36.76 -9.95 -53.95
N GLY A 616 36.74 -8.66 -54.33
CA GLY A 616 36.18 -8.22 -55.61
C GLY A 616 34.90 -7.38 -55.55
N GLY A 617 34.99 -6.20 -56.16
CA GLY A 617 33.87 -5.62 -56.92
C GLY A 617 32.85 -4.79 -56.14
N GLN A 618 32.98 -3.48 -56.32
CA GLN A 618 31.92 -2.50 -56.59
C GLN A 618 30.55 -2.60 -55.89
N GLU A 619 30.22 -1.42 -55.35
CA GLU A 619 28.91 -0.78 -55.33
C GLU A 619 28.01 -0.92 -54.09
N GLU A 620 27.73 0.29 -53.59
CA GLU A 620 26.48 0.73 -52.96
C GLU A 620 26.32 0.63 -51.43
N THR A 621 26.86 1.69 -50.80
CA THR A 621 26.14 2.69 -49.99
C THR A 621 25.50 2.30 -48.65
N GLN A 622 25.83 3.15 -47.68
CA GLN A 622 25.22 3.43 -46.38
C GLN A 622 25.93 2.81 -45.17
N ASP A 623 26.71 3.69 -44.52
CA ASP A 623 27.09 3.74 -43.09
C ASP A 623 28.59 3.96 -42.85
N SER A 624 29.11 5.05 -43.41
CA SER A 624 30.51 5.48 -43.26
C SER A 624 30.76 6.47 -42.11
N SER A 625 29.95 6.47 -41.04
CA SER A 625 30.21 7.32 -39.84
C SER A 625 30.59 6.54 -38.58
N GLY A 626 30.37 5.22 -38.54
CA GLY A 626 30.78 4.36 -37.41
C GLY A 626 32.19 3.78 -37.55
N SER A 627 32.63 3.49 -38.77
CA SER A 627 33.91 2.82 -39.02
C SER A 627 35.13 3.71 -38.79
N SER A 628 35.05 5.03 -39.07
CA SER A 628 36.21 5.92 -38.86
C SER A 628 36.47 6.19 -37.37
N GLY A 629 35.42 6.22 -36.54
CA GLY A 629 35.55 6.39 -35.09
C GLY A 629 36.19 5.17 -34.43
N GLN A 630 35.83 3.96 -34.87
CA GLN A 630 36.44 2.73 -34.36
C GLN A 630 37.90 2.60 -34.78
N GLU A 631 38.25 3.00 -36.01
CA GLU A 631 39.65 3.03 -36.45
C GLU A 631 40.48 4.08 -35.71
N GLU A 632 39.93 5.28 -35.45
CA GLU A 632 40.59 6.31 -34.65
C GLU A 632 40.74 5.90 -33.17
N GLU A 633 39.74 5.24 -32.58
CA GLU A 633 39.82 4.69 -31.23
C GLU A 633 40.87 3.57 -31.16
N LEU A 634 40.89 2.63 -32.11
CA LEU A 634 41.90 1.57 -32.19
C LEU A 634 43.32 2.11 -32.39
N VAL A 635 43.50 3.17 -33.18
CA VAL A 635 44.79 3.85 -33.34
C VAL A 635 45.19 4.55 -32.04
N SER A 636 44.25 5.18 -31.35
CA SER A 636 44.49 5.84 -30.06
C SER A 636 44.86 4.83 -28.96
N GLU A 637 44.23 3.67 -28.94
CA GLU A 637 44.51 2.58 -28.01
C GLU A 637 45.85 1.92 -28.30
N LYS A 638 46.19 1.69 -29.59
CA LYS A 638 47.53 1.21 -29.97
C LYS A 638 48.63 2.18 -29.57
N LEU A 639 48.39 3.49 -29.69
CA LEU A 639 49.33 4.52 -29.24
C LEU A 639 49.51 4.51 -27.71
N LYS A 640 48.42 4.36 -26.94
CA LYS A 640 48.47 4.22 -25.48
C LYS A 640 49.22 2.94 -25.06
N ALA A 641 48.94 1.80 -25.71
CA ALA A 641 49.63 0.54 -25.43
C ALA A 641 51.12 0.61 -25.77
N GLN A 642 51.51 1.30 -26.86
CA GLN A 642 52.92 1.56 -27.17
C GLN A 642 53.59 2.45 -26.12
N GLN A 643 52.90 3.48 -25.63
CA GLN A 643 53.43 4.35 -24.57
C GLN A 643 53.66 3.57 -23.27
N GLN A 644 52.71 2.73 -22.86
CA GLN A 644 52.84 1.87 -21.68
C GLN A 644 53.99 0.86 -21.83
N ASN A 645 54.18 0.25 -23.01
CA ASN A 645 55.32 -0.65 -23.24
C ASN A 645 56.67 0.08 -23.15
N LEU A 646 56.77 1.31 -23.65
CA LEU A 646 57.98 2.12 -23.54
C LEU A 646 58.26 2.53 -22.09
N GLU A 647 57.23 2.75 -21.27
CA GLU A 647 57.36 3.00 -19.83
C GLU A 647 57.80 1.75 -19.07
N LEU A 648 57.25 0.58 -19.40
CA LEU A 648 57.70 -0.70 -18.84
C LEU A 648 59.16 -0.99 -19.17
N GLU A 649 59.60 -0.78 -20.41
CA GLU A 649 61.01 -0.94 -20.78
C GLU A 649 61.93 0.07 -20.05
N ARG A 650 61.44 1.27 -19.73
CA ARG A 650 62.20 2.25 -18.94
C ARG A 650 62.32 1.80 -17.49
N LEU A 651 61.23 1.33 -16.90
CA LEU A 651 61.21 0.81 -15.54
C LEU A 651 62.08 -0.45 -15.41
N ASP A 652 62.04 -1.37 -16.37
CA ASP A 652 62.93 -2.54 -16.38
C ASP A 652 64.42 -2.12 -16.44
N LYS A 653 64.76 -1.12 -17.26
CA LYS A 653 66.12 -0.55 -17.30
C LYS A 653 66.52 0.16 -16.01
N GLU A 654 65.57 0.78 -15.29
CA GLU A 654 65.82 1.41 -13.99
C GLU A 654 65.99 0.36 -12.87
N LEU A 655 65.21 -0.73 -12.91
CA LEU A 655 65.36 -1.87 -12.01
C LEU A 655 66.70 -2.59 -12.21
N GLU A 656 67.12 -2.79 -13.46
CA GLU A 656 68.46 -3.32 -13.78
C GLU A 656 69.59 -2.42 -13.26
N ARG A 657 69.44 -1.09 -13.34
CA ARG A 657 70.42 -0.12 -12.80
C ARG A 657 70.54 -0.17 -11.28
N ILE A 658 69.46 -0.50 -10.57
CA ILE A 658 69.44 -0.63 -9.11
C ILE A 658 69.88 -2.05 -8.67
N GLY A 659 70.20 -2.94 -9.62
CA GLY A 659 70.77 -4.28 -9.37
C GLY A 659 69.74 -5.37 -9.08
N LEU A 660 68.45 -5.03 -9.18
CA LEU A 660 67.29 -5.90 -8.98
C LEU A 660 66.77 -6.34 -10.35
N SER A 661 67.46 -7.29 -10.99
CA SER A 661 66.96 -7.90 -12.22
C SER A 661 65.73 -8.76 -11.90
N ARG A 662 64.73 -8.74 -12.79
CA ARG A 662 63.49 -9.53 -12.68
C ARG A 662 63.74 -11.03 -12.42
N GLU A 663 64.84 -11.57 -12.96
CA GLU A 663 65.28 -12.94 -12.70
C GLU A 663 65.70 -13.20 -11.24
N LYS A 664 66.26 -12.21 -10.53
CA LYS A 664 66.65 -12.35 -9.12
C LYS A 664 65.46 -12.30 -8.17
N LEU A 665 64.43 -11.51 -8.51
CA LEU A 665 63.19 -11.45 -7.73
C LEU A 665 62.39 -12.74 -7.86
N LEU A 666 62.31 -13.32 -9.07
CA LEU A 666 61.69 -14.63 -9.28
C LEU A 666 62.45 -15.78 -8.59
N GLN A 667 63.78 -15.71 -8.54
CA GLN A 667 64.58 -16.66 -7.75
C GLN A 667 64.34 -16.50 -6.24
N GLN A 668 64.11 -15.27 -5.76
CA GLN A 668 63.86 -15.01 -4.35
C GLN A 668 62.46 -15.47 -3.91
N GLU A 669 61.44 -15.34 -4.77
CA GLU A 669 60.12 -15.96 -4.55
C GLU A 669 60.19 -17.49 -4.54
N GLN A 670 60.91 -18.11 -5.48
CA GLN A 670 61.10 -19.58 -5.48
C GLN A 670 61.82 -20.09 -4.22
N THR A 671 62.81 -19.34 -3.70
CA THR A 671 63.47 -19.73 -2.43
C THR A 671 62.61 -19.50 -1.17
N LEU A 672 61.55 -18.69 -1.25
CA LEU A 672 60.61 -18.49 -0.15
C LEU A 672 59.51 -19.56 -0.18
N GLU A 673 59.04 -19.96 -1.36
CA GLU A 673 58.11 -21.09 -1.50
C GLU A 673 58.76 -22.42 -1.09
N ASP A 674 60.04 -22.67 -1.45
CA ASP A 674 60.77 -23.86 -1.00
C ASP A 674 61.06 -23.87 0.52
N GLY A 675 60.97 -22.72 1.20
CA GLY A 675 61.19 -22.58 2.65
C GLY A 675 59.93 -22.83 3.49
N GLU A 676 58.75 -22.55 2.94
CA GLU A 676 57.48 -22.81 3.62
C GLU A 676 57.10 -24.30 3.62
N ASP A 677 57.61 -25.10 2.67
CA ASP A 677 57.40 -26.55 2.61
C ASP A 677 58.28 -27.38 3.59
N GLU A 678 59.33 -26.80 4.19
CA GLU A 678 60.20 -27.46 5.18
C GLU A 678 59.77 -27.21 6.64
N GLU A 679 58.90 -26.22 6.94
CA GLU A 679 58.41 -25.98 8.31
C GLU A 679 57.22 -26.89 8.72
N ASP A 680 56.65 -27.66 7.79
CA ASP A 680 55.53 -28.58 8.02
C ASP A 680 55.93 -30.09 8.04
N ARG A 681 57.19 -30.43 8.35
CA ARG A 681 57.65 -31.83 8.56
C ARG A 681 58.27 -32.15 9.92
#